data_AF-A0A3L7N2W4-F1
#
_entry.id   AF-A0A3L7N2W4-F1
#
_cell.length_a   1.000
_cell.length_b   1.000
_cell.length_c   1.000
_cell.angle_alpha   90.00
_cell.angle_beta   90.00
_cell.angle_gamma   90.00
#
_symmetry.space_group_name_H-M   'P 1'
#
loop_
_entity.id
_entity.type
_entity.pdbx_description
1 polymer ?
#
loop_
_entity_poly.entity_id
_entity_poly.type
_entity_poly.pdbx_seq_one_letter_code
_entity_poly.pdbx_strand_id
1 'polypeptide(L)'
;MNLYFLAALLFPSLAVLPAAEPVTNSIGMNLVPIQPGTFTMGQDGPPLEDYLRQKRFGEIWKVKDQIDFDEKPAHKVTITQPFFIGVTEVTVGQYRQFDPDFKKNNPKFKPADDDAVGGVTWEKAVAFCEWLSKKEGKPYRLPTEAEWEFACRAGTTTLYNTGNTLPDGHQKWFGNENYRGVYFPPGNMPREYDWRDSSKASEKNLKQGEILGLIHPPEELKAGGAGSFRVAKKTPNAWGLHDMHGNLAEWCFDWYGPYEAADQTDPVGRADGDYRVFRGGFHTSMIRFLRSANRGSWVSNSASERIGFRVVQGESSKGKPLPPPVPPLVMQNVSQKIPIITPQPQGVAFFEGPKPFVRIPEGSVGPVFISQNHSPAITECPNGDLLAVWFSTIGETDLTTSNAASRLRLGAGEWDLASAFWDPKDVNDHAPKIWWDSDKTLYHFVEARQHGDNLVRRSTDNGVTWSKSEVIRSHGEPANHPIRLKDGVIAMPYDNSSIIISRDNGKTWQSRGRDLRGGDDVRPGNSGSCIAGIHAPIVQLNDGRLMAYGRLSPEDSNQKYFQLKMPVSYSSDLGETWQWGISEFPVVSNTQKPVLLRLKEGPIILCSFTDQARTPFKERKGLVFKSKNGEYTGTGLYAAVSYDEGKTWPDRKLIAPEGKTNTDINGYLAITQTRDGRIQLITSKDHYVFNLDWIKLVPPTPKK
;
A
#
# COMPACT_ATOMS: atom_id res chain seq x y z
N MET A 1 -16.57 -30.76 -75.54
CA MET A 1 -15.12 -31.03 -75.65
C MET A 1 -14.42 -30.14 -74.64
N ASN A 2 -14.02 -30.75 -73.52
CA ASN A 2 -13.11 -30.24 -72.48
C ASN A 2 -11.75 -29.85 -73.11
N LEU A 3 -10.84 -29.00 -72.60
CA LEU A 3 -10.54 -28.57 -71.23
C LEU A 3 -9.45 -27.44 -71.25
N TYR A 4 -9.54 -26.52 -70.28
CA TYR A 4 -8.55 -25.65 -69.59
C TYR A 4 -7.35 -24.93 -70.27
N PHE A 5 -7.38 -23.59 -70.10
CA PHE A 5 -6.27 -22.65 -70.00
C PHE A 5 -5.34 -22.97 -68.81
N LEU A 6 -4.02 -22.91 -69.02
CA LEU A 6 -3.02 -22.83 -67.93
C LEU A 6 -2.43 -21.42 -67.90
N ALA A 7 -2.77 -20.63 -66.87
CA ALA A 7 -2.09 -19.40 -66.52
C ALA A 7 -1.04 -19.70 -65.45
N ALA A 8 0.24 -19.49 -65.78
CA ALA A 8 1.33 -19.59 -64.82
C ALA A 8 1.35 -18.34 -63.92
N LEU A 9 0.92 -18.50 -62.67
CA LEU A 9 1.11 -17.51 -61.62
C LEU A 9 2.49 -17.74 -60.97
N LEU A 10 3.43 -16.84 -61.27
CA LEU A 10 4.68 -16.68 -60.52
C LEU A 10 4.34 -16.11 -59.14
N PHE A 11 4.37 -16.95 -58.10
CA PHE A 11 4.40 -16.48 -56.72
C PHE A 11 5.80 -15.88 -56.44
N PRO A 12 5.92 -14.62 -55.96
CA PRO A 12 7.17 -14.19 -55.40
C PRO A 12 7.39 -15.00 -54.12
N SER A 13 8.46 -15.78 -54.11
CA SER A 13 9.04 -16.38 -52.92
C SER A 13 9.23 -15.26 -51.88
N LEU A 14 8.43 -15.28 -50.81
CA LEU A 14 8.75 -14.58 -49.57
C LEU A 14 10.06 -15.18 -49.08
N ALA A 15 11.18 -14.51 -49.34
CA ALA A 15 12.45 -14.85 -48.75
C ALA A 15 12.27 -14.79 -47.22
N VAL A 16 12.16 -15.96 -46.59
CA VAL A 16 12.25 -16.10 -45.14
C VAL A 16 13.65 -15.63 -44.79
N LEU A 17 13.76 -14.43 -44.21
CA LEU A 17 15.02 -13.99 -43.60
C LEU A 17 15.42 -15.07 -42.59
N PRO A 18 16.66 -15.58 -42.62
CA PRO A 18 17.10 -16.55 -41.63
C PRO A 18 16.91 -15.94 -40.25
N ALA A 19 16.21 -16.67 -39.37
CA ALA A 19 16.07 -16.27 -37.97
C ALA A 19 17.48 -16.06 -37.41
N ALA A 20 17.74 -14.90 -36.83
CA ALA A 20 19.00 -14.65 -36.17
C ALA A 20 19.27 -15.75 -35.12
N GLU A 21 20.53 -16.12 -34.91
CA GLU A 21 20.89 -17.12 -33.91
C GLU A 21 20.98 -16.49 -32.52
N PRO A 22 20.67 -17.22 -31.43
CA PRO A 22 20.95 -16.77 -30.07
C PRO A 22 22.42 -16.38 -29.89
N VAL A 23 22.70 -15.36 -29.08
CA VAL A 23 24.06 -14.86 -28.84
C VAL A 23 24.39 -14.84 -27.36
N THR A 24 25.64 -15.12 -27.01
CA THR A 24 26.20 -14.84 -25.69
C THR A 24 27.07 -13.60 -25.78
N ASN A 25 26.78 -12.59 -24.96
CA ASN A 25 27.51 -11.33 -25.00
C ASN A 25 28.81 -11.37 -24.14
N SER A 26 29.52 -10.24 -24.07
CA SER A 26 30.84 -10.15 -23.41
C SER A 26 30.82 -10.37 -21.89
N ILE A 27 29.65 -10.32 -21.26
CA ILE A 27 29.47 -10.53 -19.82
C ILE A 27 28.87 -11.90 -19.48
N GLY A 28 28.71 -12.77 -20.48
CA GLY A 28 28.14 -14.12 -20.32
C GLY A 28 26.61 -14.16 -20.31
N MET A 29 25.93 -13.13 -20.81
CA MET A 29 24.47 -13.09 -20.93
C MET A 29 24.03 -13.74 -22.25
N ASN A 30 23.12 -14.72 -22.16
CA ASN A 30 22.48 -15.32 -23.32
C ASN A 30 21.27 -14.48 -23.74
N LEU A 31 21.21 -14.14 -25.02
CA LEU A 31 20.18 -13.33 -25.64
C LEU A 31 19.56 -14.11 -26.81
N VAL A 32 18.23 -14.13 -26.90
CA VAL A 32 17.51 -14.74 -28.03
C VAL A 32 16.85 -13.67 -28.90
N PRO A 33 16.80 -13.86 -30.23
CA PRO A 33 16.17 -12.89 -31.12
C PRO A 33 14.66 -13.04 -31.14
N ILE A 34 13.96 -11.92 -31.00
CA ILE A 34 12.52 -11.79 -31.15
C ILE A 34 12.22 -11.12 -32.49
N GLN A 35 11.41 -11.77 -33.31
CA GLN A 35 11.02 -11.25 -34.63
C GLN A 35 9.88 -10.23 -34.50
N PRO A 36 9.76 -9.27 -35.43
CA PRO A 36 8.62 -8.37 -35.51
C PRO A 36 7.29 -9.13 -35.56
N GLY A 37 6.25 -8.55 -34.98
CA GLY A 37 4.95 -9.19 -34.94
C GLY A 37 3.87 -8.29 -34.37
N THR A 38 2.62 -8.75 -34.45
CA THR A 38 1.46 -8.09 -33.84
C THR A 38 0.81 -9.05 -32.86
N PHE A 39 0.44 -8.54 -31.69
CA PHE A 39 -0.26 -9.32 -30.65
C PHE A 39 -1.32 -8.46 -29.97
N THR A 40 -2.20 -9.13 -29.21
CA THR A 40 -3.13 -8.45 -28.31
C THR A 40 -2.42 -8.19 -26.98
N MET A 41 -2.18 -6.93 -26.68
CA MET A 41 -1.65 -6.48 -25.39
C MET A 41 -2.79 -6.29 -24.40
N GLY A 42 -2.57 -6.66 -23.15
CA GLY A 42 -3.62 -6.66 -22.14
C GLY A 42 -4.57 -7.86 -22.27
N GLN A 43 -5.63 -7.84 -21.48
CA GLN A 43 -6.63 -8.89 -21.41
C GLN A 43 -8.00 -8.28 -21.08
N ASP A 44 -9.01 -8.50 -21.93
CA ASP A 44 -10.39 -8.13 -21.63
C ASP A 44 -11.04 -9.14 -20.68
N GLY A 45 -10.44 -9.27 -19.48
CA GLY A 45 -10.82 -10.20 -18.42
C GLY A 45 -10.69 -11.70 -18.78
N PRO A 46 -10.23 -12.57 -17.86
CA PRO A 46 -10.62 -13.98 -17.94
C PRO A 46 -12.15 -14.11 -17.74
N PRO A 47 -12.80 -15.18 -18.22
CA PRO A 47 -14.18 -15.49 -17.84
C PRO A 47 -14.35 -15.37 -16.31
N LEU A 48 -15.48 -14.84 -15.84
CA LEU A 48 -15.76 -14.65 -14.42
C LEU A 48 -15.44 -15.89 -13.56
N GLU A 49 -15.59 -17.09 -14.12
CA GLU A 49 -15.26 -18.37 -13.49
C GLU A 49 -13.76 -18.56 -13.19
N ASP A 50 -12.88 -18.16 -14.11
CA ASP A 50 -11.42 -18.24 -13.92
C ASP A 50 -10.92 -17.19 -12.94
N TYR A 51 -11.62 -16.06 -12.87
CA TYR A 51 -11.44 -15.05 -11.83
C TYR A 51 -11.89 -15.56 -10.45
N LEU A 52 -13.04 -16.26 -10.37
CA LEU A 52 -13.55 -16.85 -9.13
C LEU A 52 -12.67 -17.99 -8.61
N ARG A 53 -12.05 -18.76 -9.50
CA ARG A 53 -11.08 -19.83 -9.15
C ARG A 53 -9.83 -19.33 -8.46
N GLN A 54 -9.46 -18.05 -8.63
CA GLN A 54 -8.26 -17.43 -8.06
C GLN A 54 -8.51 -16.66 -6.74
N LYS A 55 -9.72 -16.76 -6.17
CA LYS A 55 -10.11 -16.08 -4.92
C LYS A 55 -9.76 -16.90 -3.68
N ARG A 56 -9.45 -16.22 -2.58
CA ARG A 56 -9.40 -16.84 -1.24
C ARG A 56 -10.82 -16.95 -0.66
N PHE A 57 -11.11 -18.05 0.02
CA PHE A 57 -12.23 -18.20 0.94
C PHE A 57 -12.21 -17.05 1.95
N GLY A 58 -13.29 -16.26 2.00
CA GLY A 58 -13.40 -15.06 2.83
C GLY A 58 -13.22 -13.71 2.09
N GLU A 59 -12.77 -13.70 0.84
CA GLU A 59 -12.79 -12.51 -0.05
C GLU A 59 -14.20 -12.27 -0.66
N ILE A 60 -15.20 -13.08 -0.29
CA ILE A 60 -16.56 -13.07 -0.85
C ILE A 60 -17.51 -12.58 0.22
N TRP A 61 -17.80 -11.28 0.24
CA TRP A 61 -18.91 -10.79 1.06
C TRP A 61 -20.00 -10.08 0.26
N LYS A 62 -19.74 -9.58 -0.96
CA LYS A 62 -20.79 -8.93 -1.78
C LYS A 62 -20.57 -9.10 -3.29
N VAL A 63 -21.67 -9.24 -4.04
CA VAL A 63 -21.73 -9.24 -5.52
C VAL A 63 -21.12 -7.96 -6.16
N LYS A 64 -20.89 -6.92 -5.34
CA LYS A 64 -20.34 -5.62 -5.75
C LYS A 64 -18.80 -5.54 -5.75
N ASP A 65 -18.08 -6.52 -5.20
CA ASP A 65 -16.60 -6.51 -5.15
C ASP A 65 -16.00 -7.18 -6.43
N GLN A 66 -16.24 -6.56 -7.59
CA GLN A 66 -15.53 -6.91 -8.84
C GLN A 66 -14.12 -6.28 -8.79
N ILE A 67 -13.08 -7.05 -9.11
CA ILE A 67 -11.72 -6.52 -9.25
C ILE A 67 -11.53 -6.15 -10.72
N ASP A 68 -11.12 -4.91 -10.96
CA ASP A 68 -10.56 -4.50 -12.22
C ASP A 68 -9.04 -4.58 -12.15
N PHE A 69 -8.48 -5.66 -12.70
CA PHE A 69 -7.04 -5.77 -12.86
C PHE A 69 -6.57 -4.76 -13.90
N ASP A 70 -5.36 -4.26 -13.71
CA ASP A 70 -4.75 -3.23 -14.55
C ASP A 70 -4.23 -3.80 -15.89
N GLU A 71 -5.06 -4.57 -16.59
CA GLU A 71 -4.74 -5.25 -17.85
C GLU A 71 -5.67 -4.84 -19.00
N LYS A 72 -6.55 -3.85 -18.78
CA LYS A 72 -7.59 -3.40 -19.73
C LYS A 72 -7.40 -1.95 -20.21
N PRO A 73 -7.98 -1.59 -21.37
CA PRO A 73 -8.56 -2.50 -22.37
C PRO A 73 -7.49 -3.31 -23.11
N ALA A 74 -7.87 -4.50 -23.59
CA ALA A 74 -7.02 -5.21 -24.54
C ALA A 74 -7.05 -4.51 -25.91
N HIS A 75 -5.90 -4.39 -26.56
CA HIS A 75 -5.75 -3.68 -27.83
C HIS A 75 -4.61 -4.28 -28.64
N LYS A 76 -4.56 -4.04 -29.95
CA LYS A 76 -3.47 -4.59 -30.78
C LYS A 76 -2.23 -3.73 -30.67
N VAL A 77 -1.09 -4.39 -30.55
CA VAL A 77 0.22 -3.77 -30.59
C VAL A 77 1.07 -4.44 -31.64
N THR A 78 1.67 -3.64 -32.52
CA THR A 78 2.65 -4.08 -33.52
C THR A 78 4.06 -3.69 -33.08
N ILE A 79 4.94 -4.67 -32.96
CA ILE A 79 6.39 -4.48 -32.81
C ILE A 79 7.02 -4.60 -34.21
N THR A 80 7.64 -3.54 -34.71
CA THR A 80 8.11 -3.45 -36.10
C THR A 80 9.56 -3.86 -36.30
N GLN A 81 10.39 -3.75 -35.26
CA GLN A 81 11.82 -4.05 -35.33
C GLN A 81 12.17 -5.32 -34.56
N PRO A 82 13.05 -6.19 -35.10
CA PRO A 82 13.59 -7.29 -34.33
C PRO A 82 14.50 -6.74 -33.21
N PHE A 83 14.56 -7.47 -32.11
CA PHE A 83 15.47 -7.19 -31.01
C PHE A 83 15.94 -8.49 -30.39
N PHE A 84 17.05 -8.47 -29.65
CA PHE A 84 17.41 -9.60 -28.79
C PHE A 84 17.01 -9.30 -27.36
N ILE A 85 16.62 -10.32 -26.60
CA ILE A 85 16.26 -10.18 -25.18
C ILE A 85 16.95 -11.24 -24.33
N GLY A 86 17.31 -10.88 -23.10
CA GLY A 86 17.87 -11.77 -22.10
C GLY A 86 16.99 -13.00 -21.87
N VAL A 87 17.61 -14.18 -21.96
CA VAL A 87 16.97 -15.47 -21.68
C VAL A 87 16.42 -15.52 -20.24
N THR A 88 17.10 -14.83 -19.32
CA THR A 88 16.73 -14.67 -17.91
C THR A 88 16.79 -13.19 -17.51
N GLU A 89 16.39 -12.89 -16.29
CA GLU A 89 16.80 -11.67 -15.59
C GLU A 89 18.33 -11.55 -15.54
N VAL A 90 18.82 -10.31 -15.39
CA VAL A 90 20.23 -10.04 -15.14
C VAL A 90 20.64 -10.70 -13.82
N THR A 91 21.74 -11.43 -13.82
CA THR A 91 22.22 -12.08 -12.60
C THR A 91 23.06 -11.14 -11.74
N VAL A 92 23.21 -11.46 -10.46
CA VAL A 92 24.09 -10.73 -9.55
C VAL A 92 25.54 -10.76 -10.04
N GLY A 93 26.02 -11.87 -10.59
CA GLY A 93 27.37 -11.97 -11.17
C GLY A 93 27.56 -11.06 -12.39
N GLN A 94 26.55 -10.95 -13.24
CA GLN A 94 26.55 -10.01 -14.38
C GLN A 94 26.52 -8.56 -13.88
N TYR A 95 25.65 -8.24 -12.91
CA TYR A 95 25.54 -6.89 -12.35
C TYR A 95 26.81 -6.45 -11.62
N ARG A 96 27.52 -7.36 -10.94
CA ARG A 96 28.80 -7.09 -10.29
C ARG A 96 29.93 -6.69 -11.25
N GLN A 97 29.80 -6.97 -12.55
CA GLN A 97 30.75 -6.45 -13.54
C GLN A 97 30.55 -4.94 -13.79
N PHE A 98 29.36 -4.41 -13.51
CA PHE A 98 29.03 -2.99 -13.54
C PHE A 98 29.27 -2.32 -12.17
N ASP A 99 28.86 -2.99 -11.08
CA ASP A 99 29.00 -2.52 -9.70
C ASP A 99 29.64 -3.61 -8.82
N PRO A 100 30.99 -3.67 -8.76
CA PRO A 100 31.72 -4.75 -8.07
C PRO A 100 31.44 -4.90 -6.58
N ASP A 101 30.93 -3.85 -5.94
CA ASP A 101 30.62 -3.83 -4.51
C ASP A 101 29.16 -4.20 -4.20
N PHE A 102 28.34 -4.43 -5.24
CA PHE A 102 26.93 -4.74 -5.10
C PHE A 102 26.68 -5.93 -4.16
N LYS A 103 26.09 -5.61 -3.00
CA LYS A 103 25.74 -6.53 -1.89
C LYS A 103 26.89 -7.38 -1.34
N LYS A 104 28.15 -7.06 -1.65
CA LYS A 104 29.32 -7.83 -1.21
C LYS A 104 29.50 -7.84 0.31
N ASN A 105 29.16 -6.71 0.94
CA ASN A 105 29.33 -6.49 2.39
C ASN A 105 28.00 -6.51 3.18
N ASN A 106 26.90 -6.97 2.58
CA ASN A 106 25.62 -7.02 3.29
C ASN A 106 25.63 -8.19 4.30
N PRO A 107 25.56 -7.92 5.62
CA PRO A 107 25.67 -8.97 6.64
C PRO A 107 24.41 -9.85 6.72
N LYS A 108 23.28 -9.39 6.17
CA LYS A 108 21.98 -10.07 6.26
C LYS A 108 21.59 -10.83 4.99
N PHE A 109 22.17 -10.49 3.84
CA PHE A 109 21.81 -11.08 2.55
C PHE A 109 23.04 -11.19 1.62
N LYS A 110 23.41 -12.42 1.25
CA LYS A 110 24.55 -12.73 0.38
C LYS A 110 24.07 -13.50 -0.84
N PRO A 111 23.64 -12.83 -1.92
CA PRO A 111 23.18 -13.52 -3.11
C PRO A 111 24.34 -14.17 -3.86
N ALA A 112 24.06 -15.34 -4.44
CA ALA A 112 24.96 -16.05 -5.35
C ALA A 112 25.04 -15.34 -6.70
N ASP A 113 26.12 -15.57 -7.46
CA ASP A 113 26.31 -14.91 -8.76
C ASP A 113 25.28 -15.33 -9.81
N ASP A 114 24.64 -16.49 -9.63
CA ASP A 114 23.56 -17.02 -10.47
C ASP A 114 22.15 -16.67 -9.98
N ASP A 115 22.02 -15.91 -8.89
CA ASP A 115 20.74 -15.33 -8.48
C ASP A 115 20.39 -14.12 -9.37
N ALA A 116 19.10 -13.91 -9.62
CA ALA A 116 18.58 -12.71 -10.27
C ALA A 116 18.88 -11.46 -9.42
N VAL A 117 19.22 -10.36 -10.07
CA VAL A 117 19.54 -9.10 -9.40
C VAL A 117 18.25 -8.39 -8.93
N GLY A 118 17.90 -8.55 -7.66
CA GLY A 118 16.88 -7.75 -6.97
C GLY A 118 17.48 -6.59 -6.17
N GLY A 119 16.65 -5.64 -5.75
CA GLY A 119 17.09 -4.53 -4.90
C GLY A 119 17.80 -3.42 -5.68
N VAL A 120 17.37 -3.20 -6.93
CA VAL A 120 17.92 -2.19 -7.84
C VAL A 120 16.83 -1.21 -8.25
N THR A 121 17.15 0.08 -8.22
CA THR A 121 16.23 1.10 -8.71
C THR A 121 16.14 1.04 -10.24
N TRP A 122 15.07 1.60 -10.79
CA TRP A 122 14.90 1.67 -12.25
C TRP A 122 16.08 2.43 -12.90
N GLU A 123 16.55 3.53 -12.28
CA GLU A 123 17.68 4.30 -12.80
C GLU A 123 18.98 3.49 -12.81
N LYS A 124 19.19 2.62 -11.82
CA LYS A 124 20.36 1.73 -11.76
C LYS A 124 20.28 0.63 -12.82
N ALA A 125 19.09 0.11 -13.10
CA ALA A 125 18.87 -0.83 -14.19
C ALA A 125 19.14 -0.19 -15.56
N VAL A 126 18.70 1.05 -15.77
CA VAL A 126 19.03 1.83 -16.99
C VAL A 126 20.53 2.11 -17.08
N ALA A 127 21.17 2.51 -15.98
CA ALA A 127 22.62 2.76 -15.96
C ALA A 127 23.44 1.50 -16.30
N PHE A 128 22.99 0.32 -15.86
CA PHE A 128 23.58 -0.96 -16.28
C PHE A 128 23.49 -1.16 -17.80
N CYS A 129 22.32 -0.93 -18.39
CA CYS A 129 22.11 -1.03 -19.84
C CYS A 129 22.99 -0.04 -20.61
N GLU A 130 23.09 1.21 -20.15
CA GLU A 130 23.96 2.22 -20.76
C GLU A 130 25.45 1.85 -20.67
N TRP A 131 25.88 1.30 -19.53
CA TRP A 131 27.23 0.79 -19.35
C TRP A 131 27.53 -0.36 -20.31
N LEU A 132 26.63 -1.33 -20.41
CA LEU A 132 26.77 -2.46 -21.32
C LEU A 132 26.81 -2.00 -22.78
N SER A 133 26.00 -0.98 -23.11
CA SER A 133 26.02 -0.35 -24.44
C SER A 133 27.37 0.24 -24.81
N LYS A 134 27.97 1.00 -23.88
CA LYS A 134 29.30 1.59 -24.06
C LYS A 134 30.39 0.52 -24.15
N LYS A 135 30.27 -0.55 -23.33
CA LYS A 135 31.23 -1.66 -23.29
C LYS A 135 31.29 -2.43 -24.61
N GLU A 136 30.14 -2.66 -25.24
CA GLU A 136 30.06 -3.50 -26.46
C GLU A 136 29.91 -2.72 -27.77
N GLY A 137 29.66 -1.41 -27.71
CA GLY A 137 29.36 -0.61 -28.89
C GLY A 137 28.03 -1.01 -29.57
N LYS A 138 27.08 -1.55 -28.79
CA LYS A 138 25.75 -1.99 -29.24
C LYS A 138 24.67 -1.35 -28.37
N PRO A 139 23.45 -1.10 -28.88
CA PRO A 139 22.39 -0.53 -28.06
C PRO A 139 21.80 -1.59 -27.10
N TYR A 140 21.89 -1.34 -25.80
CA TYR A 140 21.23 -2.11 -24.74
C TYR A 140 20.32 -1.21 -23.91
N ARG A 141 19.15 -1.72 -23.56
CA ARG A 141 18.11 -1.00 -22.82
C ARG A 141 17.20 -1.96 -22.04
N LEU A 142 16.33 -1.40 -21.20
CA LEU A 142 15.19 -2.15 -20.69
C LEU A 142 14.19 -2.44 -21.83
N PRO A 143 13.43 -3.55 -21.76
CA PRO A 143 12.31 -3.77 -22.67
C PRO A 143 11.25 -2.69 -22.45
N THR A 144 10.53 -2.31 -23.50
CA THR A 144 9.23 -1.66 -23.28
C THR A 144 8.26 -2.68 -22.68
N GLU A 145 7.22 -2.22 -21.99
CA GLU A 145 6.24 -3.12 -21.39
C GLU A 145 5.50 -3.97 -22.44
N ALA A 146 5.37 -3.44 -23.66
CA ALA A 146 4.81 -4.16 -24.80
C ALA A 146 5.76 -5.24 -25.33
N GLU A 147 7.05 -4.93 -25.46
CA GLU A 147 8.06 -5.93 -25.82
C GLU A 147 8.15 -7.04 -24.78
N TRP A 148 8.07 -6.70 -23.50
CA TRP A 148 8.06 -7.68 -22.42
C TRP A 148 6.84 -8.60 -22.52
N GLU A 149 5.63 -8.06 -22.70
CA GLU A 149 4.41 -8.87 -22.80
C GLU A 149 4.42 -9.74 -24.06
N PHE A 150 4.87 -9.19 -25.19
CA PHE A 150 5.03 -9.92 -26.45
C PHE A 150 5.99 -11.10 -26.29
N ALA A 151 7.16 -10.85 -25.69
CA ALA A 151 8.17 -11.84 -25.36
C ALA A 151 7.64 -12.90 -24.39
N CYS A 152 6.92 -12.48 -23.34
CA CYS A 152 6.32 -13.38 -22.35
C CYS A 152 5.34 -14.35 -22.99
N ARG A 153 4.39 -13.82 -23.78
CA ARG A 153 3.33 -14.58 -24.45
C ARG A 153 3.89 -15.57 -25.47
N ALA A 154 4.95 -15.21 -26.19
CA ALA A 154 5.56 -16.07 -27.22
C ALA A 154 4.53 -16.68 -28.20
N GLY A 155 3.56 -15.87 -28.61
CA GLY A 155 2.48 -16.25 -29.53
C GLY A 155 1.18 -16.76 -28.88
N THR A 156 1.13 -16.93 -27.55
CA THR A 156 -0.12 -17.32 -26.87
C THR A 156 -1.03 -16.12 -26.58
N THR A 157 -2.34 -16.39 -26.48
CA THR A 157 -3.37 -15.43 -26.04
C THR A 157 -3.98 -15.83 -24.69
N THR A 158 -3.39 -16.84 -24.03
CA THR A 158 -3.84 -17.41 -22.76
C THR A 158 -3.34 -16.60 -21.56
N LEU A 159 -3.81 -16.94 -20.35
CA LEU A 159 -3.44 -16.22 -19.12
C LEU A 159 -1.94 -16.29 -18.81
N TYR A 160 -1.30 -17.40 -19.16
CA TYR A 160 0.14 -17.63 -19.04
C TYR A 160 0.67 -18.13 -20.38
N ASN A 161 1.99 -18.13 -20.56
CA ASN A 161 2.62 -18.75 -21.73
C ASN A 161 2.53 -20.28 -21.74
N THR A 162 2.17 -20.89 -20.60
CA THR A 162 1.89 -22.33 -20.43
C THR A 162 0.42 -22.69 -20.64
N GLY A 163 -0.42 -21.76 -21.11
CA GLY A 163 -1.86 -21.92 -21.23
C GLY A 163 -2.61 -21.14 -20.14
N ASN A 164 -3.76 -21.66 -19.69
CA ASN A 164 -4.57 -20.99 -18.66
C ASN A 164 -4.18 -21.35 -17.22
N THR A 165 -3.16 -22.17 -17.05
CA THR A 165 -2.62 -22.61 -15.75
C THR A 165 -1.09 -22.62 -15.77
N LEU A 166 -0.50 -22.36 -14.61
CA LEU A 166 0.94 -22.57 -14.40
C LEU A 166 1.22 -24.06 -14.12
N PRO A 167 2.44 -24.56 -14.41
CA PRO A 167 2.84 -25.92 -14.07
C PRO A 167 2.76 -26.22 -12.57
N ASP A 168 2.59 -27.50 -12.22
CA ASP A 168 2.64 -27.94 -10.82
C ASP A 168 4.00 -27.58 -10.19
N GLY A 169 3.97 -27.05 -8.97
CA GLY A 169 5.18 -26.63 -8.24
C GLY A 169 5.83 -25.34 -8.76
N HIS A 170 5.21 -24.63 -9.72
CA HIS A 170 5.74 -23.39 -10.28
C HIS A 170 5.91 -22.25 -9.24
N GLN A 171 5.06 -22.22 -8.21
CA GLN A 171 5.19 -21.36 -7.02
C GLN A 171 5.15 -22.20 -5.74
N LYS A 172 5.97 -21.85 -4.75
CA LYS A 172 5.96 -22.48 -3.42
C LYS A 172 4.85 -21.85 -2.57
N TRP A 173 3.92 -22.65 -2.05
CA TRP A 173 2.78 -22.19 -1.24
C TRP A 173 3.06 -22.30 0.26
N PHE A 174 2.47 -21.40 1.06
CA PHE A 174 2.52 -21.47 2.52
C PHE A 174 1.34 -22.30 3.09
N GLY A 175 1.60 -23.50 3.66
CA GLY A 175 0.72 -24.26 4.58
C GLY A 175 -0.35 -25.21 3.99
N ASN A 176 -0.81 -26.25 4.74
CA ASN A 176 -1.68 -27.34 4.21
C ASN A 176 -3.21 -27.19 4.37
N GLU A 177 -3.77 -26.17 5.03
CA GLU A 177 -5.23 -26.16 5.28
C GLU A 177 -6.08 -25.37 4.28
N ASN A 178 -5.54 -24.97 3.12
CA ASN A 178 -6.29 -24.06 2.25
C ASN A 178 -6.03 -24.29 0.75
N TYR A 179 -7.06 -24.79 0.05
CA TYR A 179 -7.23 -24.79 -1.42
C TYR A 179 -6.64 -25.93 -2.26
N ARG A 180 -6.21 -27.05 -1.66
CA ARG A 180 -5.77 -28.25 -2.40
C ARG A 180 -6.76 -28.65 -3.53
N GLY A 181 -8.05 -28.69 -3.23
CA GLY A 181 -9.08 -29.12 -4.19
C GLY A 181 -9.49 -28.08 -5.23
N VAL A 182 -9.04 -26.83 -5.11
CA VAL A 182 -9.40 -25.73 -6.03
C VAL A 182 -8.36 -25.57 -7.14
N TYR A 183 -7.10 -25.92 -6.86
CA TYR A 183 -5.98 -25.69 -7.78
C TYR A 183 -5.25 -26.96 -8.25
N PHE A 184 -5.42 -28.12 -7.60
CA PHE A 184 -4.72 -29.36 -7.98
C PHE A 184 -5.67 -30.57 -8.07
N PRO A 185 -5.47 -31.48 -9.05
CA PRO A 185 -6.21 -32.73 -9.12
C PRO A 185 -5.80 -33.72 -7.99
N PRO A 186 -6.68 -34.66 -7.60
CA PRO A 186 -6.43 -35.53 -6.45
C PRO A 186 -5.29 -36.55 -6.67
N GLY A 187 -4.32 -36.61 -5.72
CA GLY A 187 -3.23 -37.61 -5.64
C GLY A 187 -2.34 -37.46 -4.38
N ASN A 188 -1.53 -38.46 -4.03
CA ASN A 188 -0.69 -38.42 -2.80
C ASN A 188 0.40 -37.32 -2.88
N MET A 189 0.55 -36.55 -1.80
CA MET A 189 1.61 -35.54 -1.67
C MET A 189 2.99 -36.23 -1.72
N PRO A 190 3.98 -35.68 -2.45
CA PRO A 190 5.38 -36.07 -2.28
C PRO A 190 5.81 -35.92 -0.82
N ARG A 191 6.60 -36.88 -0.34
CA ARG A 191 6.95 -37.09 1.09
C ARG A 191 7.73 -35.89 1.67
N GLU A 192 8.33 -35.08 0.81
CA GLU A 192 9.03 -33.85 1.12
C GLU A 192 8.12 -32.64 1.44
N TYR A 193 6.80 -32.76 1.28
CA TYR A 193 5.80 -31.71 1.63
C TYR A 193 4.76 -32.20 2.66
N ASP A 194 5.12 -33.23 3.44
CA ASP A 194 4.31 -33.84 4.48
C ASP A 194 4.66 -33.31 5.88
N TRP A 195 3.74 -32.58 6.54
CA TRP A 195 3.90 -32.11 7.93
C TRP A 195 3.02 -32.83 8.98
N ARG A 196 2.41 -33.97 8.63
CA ARG A 196 1.31 -34.62 9.40
C ARG A 196 1.71 -35.30 10.73
N ASP A 197 1.71 -34.55 11.84
CA ASP A 197 1.00 -35.03 13.05
C ASP A 197 0.03 -33.95 13.56
N SER A 198 -1.11 -33.89 12.87
CA SER A 198 -2.22 -32.96 13.09
C SER A 198 -3.37 -33.58 13.88
N SER A 199 -3.09 -34.57 14.74
CA SER A 199 -4.11 -35.25 15.56
C SER A 199 -4.59 -34.47 16.80
N LYS A 200 -4.25 -33.18 16.93
CA LYS A 200 -4.70 -32.30 18.04
C LYS A 200 -5.32 -30.98 17.58
N ALA A 201 -6.10 -31.02 16.50
CA ALA A 201 -7.06 -29.95 16.22
C ALA A 201 -8.11 -29.91 17.35
N SER A 202 -8.06 -28.87 18.18
CA SER A 202 -9.25 -28.39 18.88
C SER A 202 -9.60 -27.02 18.35
N GLU A 203 -10.74 -26.97 17.68
CA GLU A 203 -11.34 -25.92 16.88
C GLU A 203 -11.82 -24.70 17.70
N LYS A 204 -11.03 -24.19 18.66
CA LYS A 204 -11.52 -23.15 19.59
C LYS A 204 -10.83 -21.78 19.59
N ASN A 205 -9.81 -21.50 18.76
CA ASN A 205 -9.08 -20.22 18.88
C ASN A 205 -8.57 -19.60 17.56
N LEU A 206 -9.31 -19.68 16.44
CA LEU A 206 -8.97 -18.84 15.28
C LEU A 206 -9.54 -17.43 15.48
N LYS A 207 -8.66 -16.45 15.75
CA LYS A 207 -9.05 -15.04 15.93
C LYS A 207 -8.97 -14.30 14.59
N GLN A 208 -10.03 -13.57 14.25
CA GLN A 208 -10.12 -12.80 13.01
C GLN A 208 -9.00 -11.73 12.97
N GLY A 209 -8.14 -11.80 11.94
CA GLY A 209 -6.92 -11.00 11.82
C GLY A 209 -5.64 -11.82 11.60
N GLU A 210 -5.69 -13.13 11.80
CA GLU A 210 -4.57 -14.01 11.41
C GLU A 210 -4.75 -14.48 9.96
N ILE A 211 -4.34 -13.64 9.02
CA ILE A 211 -3.92 -14.12 7.70
C ILE A 211 -2.60 -14.86 7.93
N LEU A 212 -2.67 -16.19 8.00
CA LEU A 212 -1.50 -17.07 7.97
C LEU A 212 -0.89 -17.01 6.56
N GLY A 213 -0.10 -15.97 6.33
CA GLY A 213 0.74 -15.79 5.16
C GLY A 213 1.96 -14.90 5.43
N LEU A 214 2.15 -14.42 6.67
CA LEU A 214 3.25 -13.52 7.05
C LEU A 214 3.79 -13.74 8.47
N ILE A 215 3.55 -14.91 9.10
CA ILE A 215 4.55 -15.36 10.08
C ILE A 215 5.70 -15.90 9.23
N HIS A 216 6.59 -15.00 8.81
CA HIS A 216 7.92 -15.41 8.42
C HIS A 216 8.43 -16.30 9.55
N PRO A 217 8.83 -17.55 9.28
CA PRO A 217 9.57 -18.31 10.27
C PRO A 217 10.66 -17.38 10.81
N PRO A 218 10.88 -17.30 12.13
CA PRO A 218 11.93 -16.45 12.70
C PRO A 218 13.31 -16.70 12.06
N GLU A 219 13.51 -17.86 11.44
CA GLU A 219 14.68 -18.22 10.67
C GLU A 219 14.78 -17.49 9.32
N GLU A 220 13.69 -17.25 8.61
CA GLU A 220 13.66 -16.41 7.39
C GLU A 220 13.83 -14.92 7.73
N LEU A 221 13.27 -14.46 8.85
CA LEU A 221 13.56 -13.11 9.38
C LEU A 221 15.02 -12.93 9.80
N LYS A 222 15.69 -13.99 10.25
CA LYS A 222 17.13 -14.00 10.55
C LYS A 222 18.01 -14.08 9.30
N ALA A 223 17.46 -14.53 8.17
CA ALA A 223 18.18 -14.76 6.91
C ALA A 223 17.72 -13.87 5.74
N GLY A 224 17.06 -12.74 6.00
CA GLY A 224 16.66 -11.81 4.93
C GLY A 224 15.61 -12.36 3.96
N GLY A 225 14.80 -13.35 4.36
CA GLY A 225 13.53 -13.73 3.73
C GLY A 225 13.55 -14.12 2.25
N ALA A 226 14.72 -14.31 1.66
CA ALA A 226 14.89 -14.63 0.27
C ALA A 226 15.55 -16.00 0.18
N GLY A 227 14.78 -17.02 -0.21
CA GLY A 227 15.37 -18.19 -0.83
C GLY A 227 16.22 -17.77 -2.03
N SER A 228 17.09 -18.65 -2.52
CA SER A 228 17.85 -18.39 -3.75
C SER A 228 16.93 -17.95 -4.89
N PHE A 229 17.26 -16.82 -5.53
CA PHE A 229 16.60 -16.28 -6.72
C PHE A 229 17.27 -16.74 -8.00
N ARG A 230 17.84 -17.94 -7.97
CA ARG A 230 18.55 -18.54 -9.10
C ARG A 230 17.71 -18.44 -10.36
N VAL A 231 18.32 -17.89 -11.40
CA VAL A 231 17.69 -17.78 -12.71
C VAL A 231 17.58 -19.15 -13.40
N ALA A 232 16.77 -19.19 -14.45
CA ALA A 232 16.48 -20.36 -15.29
C ALA A 232 15.93 -21.56 -14.50
N LYS A 233 15.06 -21.31 -13.51
CA LYS A 233 14.43 -22.37 -12.71
C LYS A 233 12.99 -22.67 -13.11
N LYS A 234 12.28 -21.70 -13.70
CA LYS A 234 10.93 -21.92 -14.23
C LYS A 234 10.99 -22.40 -15.68
N THR A 235 9.93 -23.10 -16.10
CA THR A 235 9.78 -23.61 -17.48
C THR A 235 9.93 -22.47 -18.49
N PRO A 236 10.78 -22.63 -19.52
CA PRO A 236 10.91 -21.62 -20.55
C PRO A 236 9.66 -21.58 -21.44
N ASN A 237 9.36 -20.41 -22.01
CA ASN A 237 8.32 -20.29 -23.02
C ASN A 237 8.79 -20.80 -24.40
N ALA A 238 7.94 -20.72 -25.41
CA ALA A 238 8.23 -21.22 -26.75
C ALA A 238 9.44 -20.54 -27.45
N TRP A 239 9.90 -19.41 -26.93
CA TRP A 239 11.08 -18.69 -27.43
C TRP A 239 12.33 -18.90 -26.56
N GLY A 240 12.26 -19.80 -25.57
CA GLY A 240 13.38 -20.13 -24.69
C GLY A 240 13.56 -19.16 -23.52
N LEU A 241 12.63 -18.25 -23.26
CA LEU A 241 12.73 -17.30 -22.16
C LEU A 241 12.25 -17.95 -20.85
N HIS A 242 13.10 -17.89 -19.84
CA HIS A 242 12.80 -18.40 -18.51
C HIS A 242 12.23 -17.31 -17.60
N ASP A 243 11.62 -17.77 -16.49
CA ASP A 243 11.20 -16.96 -15.35
C ASP A 243 10.19 -15.84 -15.66
N MET A 244 9.51 -15.90 -16.81
CA MET A 244 8.48 -14.92 -17.22
C MET A 244 7.26 -14.82 -16.29
N HIS A 245 7.10 -15.76 -15.34
CA HIS A 245 5.96 -15.87 -14.42
C HIS A 245 6.43 -16.10 -12.97
N GLY A 246 7.09 -15.11 -12.36
CA GLY A 246 7.57 -15.13 -10.97
C GLY A 246 9.08 -14.96 -10.87
N ASN A 247 9.71 -15.51 -9.82
CA ASN A 247 11.10 -15.21 -9.41
C ASN A 247 11.23 -13.77 -8.93
N LEU A 248 11.56 -12.83 -9.83
CA LEU A 248 11.48 -11.39 -9.58
C LEU A 248 10.59 -10.73 -10.62
N ALA A 249 9.85 -9.70 -10.20
CA ALA A 249 9.22 -8.81 -11.16
C ALA A 249 10.30 -8.03 -11.91
N GLU A 250 10.00 -7.56 -13.11
CA GLU A 250 11.03 -6.94 -13.95
C GLU A 250 10.66 -5.54 -14.39
N TRP A 251 11.57 -4.59 -14.15
CA TRP A 251 11.45 -3.23 -14.63
C TRP A 251 11.33 -3.18 -16.16
N CYS A 252 10.33 -2.45 -16.63
CA CYS A 252 10.17 -2.04 -18.01
C CYS A 252 10.59 -0.57 -18.16
N PHE A 253 10.84 -0.13 -19.38
CA PHE A 253 11.24 1.26 -19.67
C PHE A 253 10.13 2.28 -19.32
N ASP A 254 8.88 1.89 -19.49
CA ASP A 254 7.71 2.77 -19.59
C ASP A 254 7.35 3.48 -18.28
N TRP A 255 6.90 4.74 -18.41
CA TRP A 255 6.08 5.36 -17.37
C TRP A 255 4.69 4.74 -17.37
N TYR A 256 4.20 4.45 -16.18
CA TYR A 256 2.87 3.90 -15.98
C TYR A 256 1.77 4.88 -16.39
N GLY A 257 0.73 4.34 -17.02
CA GLY A 257 -0.58 4.96 -17.13
C GLY A 257 -1.61 3.98 -17.71
N PRO A 258 -2.91 4.29 -17.61
CA PRO A 258 -3.96 3.44 -18.15
C PRO A 258 -3.76 3.16 -19.64
N TYR A 259 -4.13 1.97 -20.10
CA TYR A 259 -4.12 1.69 -21.54
C TYR A 259 -5.13 2.55 -22.30
N GLU A 260 -4.85 2.73 -23.60
CA GLU A 260 -5.79 3.32 -24.55
C GLU A 260 -6.38 2.21 -25.41
N ALA A 261 -7.64 2.32 -25.79
CA ALA A 261 -8.31 1.30 -26.61
C ALA A 261 -7.82 1.25 -28.06
N ALA A 262 -7.07 2.27 -28.50
CA ALA A 262 -6.56 2.36 -29.86
C ALA A 262 -5.37 1.43 -30.07
N ASP A 263 -5.28 0.83 -31.26
CA ASP A 263 -4.13 0.05 -31.69
C ASP A 263 -2.85 0.91 -31.70
N GLN A 264 -1.73 0.31 -31.32
CA GLN A 264 -0.44 1.00 -31.18
C GLN A 264 0.65 0.32 -32.01
N THR A 265 1.65 1.11 -32.43
CA THR A 265 2.85 0.61 -33.11
C THR A 265 4.07 1.09 -32.34
N ASP A 266 4.90 0.13 -31.93
CA ASP A 266 6.09 0.32 -31.09
C ASP A 266 5.87 1.24 -29.87
N PRO A 267 4.88 0.98 -29.00
CA PRO A 267 4.57 1.89 -27.89
C PRO A 267 5.73 2.00 -26.89
N VAL A 268 5.83 3.19 -26.31
CA VAL A 268 6.88 3.58 -25.33
C VAL A 268 6.28 4.16 -24.04
N GLY A 269 4.99 3.86 -23.81
CA GLY A 269 4.25 4.29 -22.63
C GLY A 269 3.95 5.79 -22.61
N ARG A 270 3.75 6.32 -21.40
CA ARG A 270 3.44 7.74 -21.16
C ARG A 270 4.71 8.60 -21.19
N ALA A 271 4.58 9.87 -21.55
CA ALA A 271 5.69 10.82 -21.59
C ALA A 271 6.28 11.13 -20.20
N ASP A 272 5.45 11.05 -19.15
CA ASP A 272 5.80 11.23 -17.74
C ASP A 272 4.78 10.47 -16.86
N GLY A 273 5.15 10.19 -15.62
CA GLY A 273 4.31 9.53 -14.64
C GLY A 273 4.97 9.44 -13.25
N ASP A 274 4.22 9.04 -12.24
CA ASP A 274 4.75 8.87 -10.88
C ASP A 274 5.45 7.52 -10.67
N TYR A 275 5.18 6.55 -11.55
CA TYR A 275 5.61 5.16 -11.41
C TYR A 275 6.16 4.60 -12.72
N ARG A 276 7.13 3.69 -12.61
CA ARG A 276 7.60 2.85 -13.72
C ARG A 276 6.89 1.51 -13.69
N VAL A 277 6.70 0.93 -14.87
CA VAL A 277 6.05 -0.36 -15.03
C VAL A 277 7.00 -1.49 -14.63
N PHE A 278 6.48 -2.51 -13.94
CA PHE A 278 7.14 -3.81 -13.81
C PHE A 278 6.18 -4.94 -14.19
N ARG A 279 6.72 -6.09 -14.61
CA ARG A 279 5.91 -7.23 -15.07
C ARG A 279 6.42 -8.58 -14.55
N GLY A 280 5.60 -9.63 -14.71
CA GLY A 280 5.94 -11.02 -14.37
C GLY A 280 5.64 -11.45 -12.94
N GLY A 281 5.46 -10.49 -12.02
CA GLY A 281 5.29 -10.74 -10.58
C GLY A 281 6.51 -11.42 -9.96
N PHE A 282 6.44 -11.80 -8.67
CA PHE A 282 7.60 -12.29 -7.91
C PHE A 282 7.31 -13.62 -7.17
N HIS A 283 8.35 -14.21 -6.59
CA HIS A 283 8.34 -15.53 -5.92
C HIS A 283 7.32 -15.69 -4.78
N THR A 284 6.82 -14.59 -4.20
CA THR A 284 5.79 -14.57 -3.15
C THR A 284 4.46 -13.95 -3.62
N SER A 285 4.35 -13.58 -4.90
CA SER A 285 3.09 -13.09 -5.45
C SER A 285 2.07 -14.23 -5.58
N MET A 286 0.80 -13.89 -5.40
CA MET A 286 -0.28 -14.82 -5.75
C MET A 286 -0.30 -15.05 -7.26
N ILE A 287 -0.73 -16.25 -7.69
CA ILE A 287 -0.76 -16.65 -9.10
C ILE A 287 -1.48 -15.65 -10.02
N ARG A 288 -2.49 -14.95 -9.49
CA ARG A 288 -3.25 -13.93 -10.24
C ARG A 288 -2.40 -12.76 -10.75
N PHE A 289 -1.31 -12.45 -10.06
CA PHE A 289 -0.36 -11.38 -10.44
C PHE A 289 0.76 -11.88 -11.36
N LEU A 290 0.77 -13.17 -11.70
CA LEU A 290 1.79 -13.79 -12.56
C LEU A 290 1.32 -13.92 -14.02
N ARG A 291 0.11 -13.44 -14.37
CA ARG A 291 -0.41 -13.55 -15.74
C ARG A 291 0.44 -12.76 -16.72
N SER A 292 0.49 -13.19 -17.98
CA SER A 292 1.25 -12.53 -19.05
C SER A 292 0.87 -11.05 -19.20
N ALA A 293 -0.44 -10.76 -19.12
CA ALA A 293 -1.01 -9.42 -19.26
C ALA A 293 -0.85 -8.54 -18.02
N ASN A 294 -0.54 -9.14 -16.87
CA ASN A 294 -0.50 -8.43 -15.60
C ASN A 294 0.69 -7.47 -15.57
N ARG A 295 0.44 -6.25 -15.09
CA ARG A 295 1.45 -5.22 -14.91
C ARG A 295 1.28 -4.61 -13.53
N GLY A 296 2.39 -4.46 -12.83
CA GLY A 296 2.45 -3.63 -11.65
C GLY A 296 3.17 -2.32 -11.97
N SER A 297 3.17 -1.42 -11.01
CA SER A 297 3.89 -0.15 -11.15
C SER A 297 4.46 0.28 -9.81
N TRP A 298 5.65 0.84 -9.81
CA TRP A 298 6.27 1.34 -8.59
C TRP A 298 7.20 2.51 -8.85
N VAL A 299 7.54 3.23 -7.78
CA VAL A 299 8.35 4.46 -7.88
C VAL A 299 9.77 4.13 -8.35
N SER A 300 10.31 4.95 -9.23
CA SER A 300 11.55 4.62 -9.95
C SER A 300 12.77 4.55 -9.02
N ASN A 301 12.77 5.35 -7.95
CA ASN A 301 13.84 5.46 -6.96
C ASN A 301 13.77 4.42 -5.81
N SER A 302 12.84 3.47 -5.87
CA SER A 302 12.74 2.36 -4.91
C SER A 302 13.65 1.20 -5.32
N ALA A 303 14.39 0.65 -4.36
CA ALA A 303 15.29 -0.48 -4.56
C ALA A 303 14.68 -1.76 -3.96
N SER A 304 13.51 -2.15 -4.47
CA SER A 304 12.79 -3.31 -3.94
C SER A 304 13.51 -4.63 -4.25
N GLU A 305 13.67 -5.49 -3.24
CA GLU A 305 14.24 -6.84 -3.40
C GLU A 305 13.38 -7.77 -4.27
N ARG A 306 12.16 -7.36 -4.59
CA ARG A 306 11.20 -8.12 -5.41
C ARG A 306 11.21 -7.73 -6.88
N ILE A 307 11.95 -6.68 -7.24
CA ILE A 307 12.02 -6.16 -8.60
C ILE A 307 13.48 -6.21 -9.08
N GLY A 308 13.70 -6.92 -10.17
CA GLY A 308 14.92 -6.94 -10.96
C GLY A 308 14.66 -6.43 -12.36
N PHE A 309 15.41 -6.93 -13.34
CA PHE A 309 15.22 -6.57 -14.75
C PHE A 309 15.89 -7.57 -15.68
N ARG A 310 15.45 -7.59 -16.94
CA ARG A 310 16.17 -8.20 -18.07
C ARG A 310 16.50 -7.15 -19.12
N VAL A 311 17.41 -7.49 -20.02
CA VAL A 311 17.97 -6.55 -20.99
C VAL A 311 17.49 -6.88 -22.41
N VAL A 312 17.21 -5.84 -23.18
CA VAL A 312 17.06 -5.88 -24.63
C VAL A 312 18.31 -5.33 -25.30
N GLN A 313 18.83 -6.04 -26.31
CA GLN A 313 19.79 -5.53 -27.27
C GLN A 313 19.04 -5.12 -28.55
N GLY A 314 18.96 -3.83 -28.81
CA GLY A 314 18.22 -3.27 -29.94
C GLY A 314 18.04 -1.77 -29.78
N GLU A 315 17.82 -1.10 -30.90
CA GLU A 315 17.51 0.34 -30.91
C GLU A 315 16.28 0.63 -30.04
N SER A 316 16.26 1.82 -29.45
CA SER A 316 15.06 2.32 -28.77
C SER A 316 13.92 2.48 -29.79
N SER A 317 12.71 2.11 -29.37
CA SER A 317 11.52 2.40 -30.17
C SER A 317 11.43 3.91 -30.46
N LYS A 318 11.04 4.24 -31.70
CA LYS A 318 10.75 5.60 -32.14
C LYS A 318 9.25 5.95 -32.01
N GLY A 319 8.48 5.12 -31.32
CA GLY A 319 7.08 5.35 -31.01
C GLY A 319 6.88 6.67 -30.28
N LYS A 320 5.73 7.31 -30.51
CA LYS A 320 5.39 8.57 -29.86
C LYS A 320 4.87 8.28 -28.44
N PRO A 321 5.47 8.86 -27.39
CA PRO A 321 4.93 8.73 -26.04
C PRO A 321 3.50 9.29 -25.95
N LEU A 322 2.66 8.61 -25.18
CA LEU A 322 1.33 9.07 -24.87
C LEU A 322 1.37 10.26 -23.89
N PRO A 323 0.38 11.17 -23.90
CA PRO A 323 0.33 12.25 -22.91
C PRO A 323 0.18 11.68 -21.48
N PRO A 324 0.62 12.40 -20.44
CA PRO A 324 0.38 12.02 -19.05
C PRO A 324 -1.12 11.79 -18.77
N PRO A 325 -1.47 10.91 -17.81
CA PRO A 325 -2.86 10.62 -17.49
C PRO A 325 -3.59 11.84 -16.93
N VAL A 326 -4.90 11.89 -17.11
CA VAL A 326 -5.75 12.94 -16.54
C VAL A 326 -5.72 12.84 -15.01
N PRO A 327 -5.50 13.97 -14.29
CA PRO A 327 -5.49 13.96 -12.82
C PRO A 327 -6.83 13.47 -12.23
N PRO A 328 -6.84 12.79 -11.07
CA PRO A 328 -8.09 12.38 -10.42
C PRO A 328 -8.99 13.55 -9.99
N LEU A 329 -10.30 13.30 -9.83
CA LEU A 329 -11.31 14.33 -9.50
C LEU A 329 -10.94 15.19 -8.29
N VAL A 330 -10.36 14.58 -7.25
CA VAL A 330 -9.94 15.26 -6.01
C VAL A 330 -8.86 16.34 -6.21
N MET A 331 -8.16 16.29 -7.35
CA MET A 331 -7.12 17.24 -7.77
C MET A 331 -7.63 18.24 -8.83
N GLN A 332 -8.83 18.06 -9.36
CA GLN A 332 -9.40 18.94 -10.38
C GLN A 332 -10.17 20.11 -9.75
N ASN A 333 -10.20 21.24 -10.45
CA ASN A 333 -10.99 22.43 -10.11
C ASN A 333 -10.76 22.93 -8.66
N VAL A 334 -9.54 22.78 -8.13
CA VAL A 334 -9.18 23.22 -6.79
C VAL A 334 -8.81 24.70 -6.80
N SER A 335 -9.55 25.50 -6.03
CA SER A 335 -9.24 26.90 -5.82
C SER A 335 -7.87 27.06 -5.18
N GLN A 336 -7.04 27.95 -5.75
CA GLN A 336 -5.75 28.33 -5.16
C GLN A 336 -5.85 29.57 -4.26
N LYS A 337 -7.05 30.16 -4.14
CA LYS A 337 -7.28 31.33 -3.29
C LYS A 337 -7.20 30.91 -1.82
N ILE A 338 -6.28 31.54 -1.08
CA ILE A 338 -6.16 31.37 0.37
C ILE A 338 -7.11 32.37 1.06
N PRO A 339 -8.17 31.91 1.74
CA PRO A 339 -9.10 32.79 2.42
C PRO A 339 -8.58 33.19 3.81
N ILE A 340 -9.09 34.32 4.31
CA ILE A 340 -9.02 34.64 5.73
C ILE A 340 -10.18 33.90 6.40
N ILE A 341 -9.86 33.00 7.34
CA ILE A 341 -10.86 32.21 8.07
C ILE A 341 -11.00 32.79 9.47
N THR A 342 -12.20 33.24 9.80
CA THR A 342 -12.54 33.75 11.13
C THR A 342 -12.82 32.57 12.07
N PRO A 343 -12.16 32.49 13.23
CA PRO A 343 -12.51 31.53 14.28
C PRO A 343 -13.97 31.65 14.70
N GLN A 344 -14.58 30.52 15.07
CA GLN A 344 -15.89 30.52 15.69
C GLN A 344 -15.87 31.31 17.01
N PRO A 345 -16.97 31.98 17.38
CA PRO A 345 -17.08 32.62 18.69
C PRO A 345 -16.87 31.62 19.82
N GLN A 346 -16.08 32.01 20.82
CA GLN A 346 -15.92 31.22 22.04
C GLN A 346 -17.25 31.16 22.82
N GLY A 347 -17.48 30.05 23.52
CA GLY A 347 -18.68 29.82 24.32
C GLY A 347 -19.90 29.36 23.53
N VAL A 348 -19.80 29.21 22.20
CA VAL A 348 -20.88 28.73 21.34
C VAL A 348 -20.59 27.29 20.94
N ALA A 349 -21.35 26.35 21.51
CA ALA A 349 -21.23 24.94 21.16
C ALA A 349 -21.66 24.66 19.72
N PHE A 350 -20.88 23.82 19.03
CA PHE A 350 -21.15 23.38 17.67
C PHE A 350 -21.01 21.85 17.55
N PHE A 351 -21.96 21.20 16.86
CA PHE A 351 -21.88 19.80 16.47
C PHE A 351 -22.63 19.57 15.16
N GLU A 352 -22.03 18.79 14.28
CA GLU A 352 -22.61 18.32 13.02
C GLU A 352 -22.10 16.90 12.71
N GLY A 353 -22.97 16.06 12.17
CA GLY A 353 -22.64 14.71 11.71
C GLY A 353 -23.52 13.61 12.33
N PRO A 354 -23.35 12.34 11.89
CA PRO A 354 -22.38 11.89 10.89
C PRO A 354 -22.72 12.32 9.46
N LYS A 355 -21.70 12.66 8.66
CA LYS A 355 -21.80 12.84 7.21
C LYS A 355 -20.89 11.83 6.48
N PRO A 356 -21.32 11.18 5.39
CA PRO A 356 -20.43 10.31 4.63
C PRO A 356 -19.36 11.13 3.89
N PHE A 357 -18.09 10.73 4.00
CA PHE A 357 -17.00 11.28 3.16
C PHE A 357 -16.52 10.27 2.10
N VAL A 358 -16.75 8.98 2.33
CA VAL A 358 -16.50 7.91 1.35
C VAL A 358 -17.67 7.84 0.36
N ARG A 359 -17.72 8.78 -0.58
CA ARG A 359 -18.77 8.88 -1.62
C ARG A 359 -18.31 8.22 -2.92
N ILE A 360 -18.48 6.91 -3.02
CA ILE A 360 -18.06 6.14 -4.20
C ILE A 360 -18.98 6.48 -5.41
N PRO A 361 -18.45 6.86 -6.58
CA PRO A 361 -19.26 7.07 -7.79
C PRO A 361 -20.03 5.81 -8.19
N GLU A 362 -21.24 5.96 -8.71
CA GLU A 362 -22.06 4.84 -9.18
C GLU A 362 -21.33 4.04 -10.27
N GLY A 363 -21.44 2.71 -10.22
CA GLY A 363 -20.78 1.80 -11.17
C GLY A 363 -19.29 1.59 -10.94
N SER A 364 -18.68 2.29 -9.97
CA SER A 364 -17.27 2.06 -9.62
C SER A 364 -17.05 0.68 -8.99
N VAL A 365 -15.94 0.07 -9.34
CA VAL A 365 -15.53 -1.26 -8.86
C VAL A 365 -14.12 -1.21 -8.24
N GLY A 366 -13.67 -2.34 -7.69
CA GLY A 366 -12.33 -2.49 -7.12
C GLY A 366 -11.21 -2.42 -8.15
N PRO A 367 -9.95 -2.32 -7.71
CA PRO A 367 -9.51 -2.36 -6.31
C PRO A 367 -9.69 -1.03 -5.55
N VAL A 368 -9.77 0.10 -6.27
CA VAL A 368 -9.93 1.44 -5.66
C VAL A 368 -11.22 1.55 -4.84
N PHE A 369 -12.31 0.90 -5.27
CA PHE A 369 -13.61 1.00 -4.60
C PHE A 369 -14.20 -0.37 -4.29
N ILE A 370 -13.76 -0.92 -3.16
CA ILE A 370 -14.26 -2.16 -2.56
C ILE A 370 -14.86 -1.88 -1.19
N SER A 371 -15.59 -2.88 -0.68
CA SER A 371 -16.42 -2.69 0.52
C SER A 371 -15.65 -2.41 1.82
N GLN A 372 -14.32 -2.61 1.85
CA GLN A 372 -13.47 -2.37 3.03
C GLN A 372 -12.59 -1.14 2.83
N ASN A 373 -12.92 -0.06 3.55
CA ASN A 373 -12.18 1.21 3.61
C ASN A 373 -11.53 1.37 4.99
N HIS A 374 -10.25 1.74 5.04
CA HIS A 374 -9.49 1.66 6.28
C HIS A 374 -8.34 2.68 6.36
N SER A 375 -7.76 2.82 7.56
CA SER A 375 -6.68 3.76 7.90
C SER A 375 -6.83 5.17 7.30
N PRO A 376 -7.94 5.88 7.57
CA PRO A 376 -8.18 7.19 7.01
C PRO A 376 -7.23 8.24 7.60
N ALA A 377 -7.08 9.35 6.89
CA ALA A 377 -6.42 10.58 7.34
C ALA A 377 -7.15 11.81 6.80
N ILE A 378 -7.10 12.93 7.54
CA ILE A 378 -7.77 14.18 7.19
C ILE A 378 -6.90 15.39 7.52
N THR A 379 -6.91 16.40 6.66
CA THR A 379 -6.24 17.68 6.94
C THR A 379 -6.98 18.86 6.30
N GLU A 380 -6.83 20.04 6.87
CA GLU A 380 -7.22 21.30 6.22
C GLU A 380 -6.15 21.66 5.16
N CYS A 381 -6.58 22.17 4.01
CA CYS A 381 -5.72 22.72 2.97
C CYS A 381 -5.55 24.24 3.12
N PRO A 382 -4.48 24.86 2.58
CA PRO A 382 -4.31 26.31 2.63
C PRO A 382 -5.53 27.12 2.15
N ASN A 383 -6.24 26.65 1.13
CA ASN A 383 -7.47 27.25 0.59
C ASN A 383 -8.73 27.07 1.46
N GLY A 384 -8.63 26.35 2.58
CA GLY A 384 -9.73 26.08 3.51
C GLY A 384 -10.55 24.82 3.20
N ASP A 385 -10.24 24.10 2.12
CA ASP A 385 -10.82 22.78 1.88
C ASP A 385 -10.38 21.77 2.96
N LEU A 386 -11.15 20.70 3.16
CA LEU A 386 -10.64 19.49 3.80
C LEU A 386 -10.29 18.46 2.75
N LEU A 387 -9.16 17.79 2.92
CA LEU A 387 -8.75 16.65 2.12
C LEU A 387 -8.67 15.41 3.01
N ALA A 388 -9.40 14.36 2.62
CA ALA A 388 -9.38 13.07 3.29
C ALA A 388 -8.84 11.98 2.34
N VAL A 389 -7.98 11.11 2.88
CA VAL A 389 -7.40 9.96 2.16
C VAL A 389 -7.60 8.69 2.98
N TRP A 390 -7.74 7.54 2.31
CA TRP A 390 -7.84 6.22 2.93
C TRP A 390 -7.41 5.16 1.92
N PHE A 391 -7.15 3.94 2.39
CA PHE A 391 -6.99 2.81 1.48
C PHE A 391 -8.27 1.98 1.43
N SER A 392 -8.53 1.41 0.26
CA SER A 392 -9.53 0.39 0.02
C SER A 392 -8.81 -0.92 -0.30
N THR A 393 -9.26 -2.04 0.28
CA THR A 393 -8.56 -3.32 0.10
C THR A 393 -9.51 -4.52 0.17
N ILE A 394 -9.15 -5.62 -0.50
CA ILE A 394 -9.86 -6.91 -0.38
C ILE A 394 -9.35 -7.64 0.87
N GLY A 395 -8.09 -7.41 1.18
CA GLY A 395 -7.44 -7.86 2.40
C GLY A 395 -6.18 -7.04 2.60
N GLU A 396 -5.93 -6.60 3.83
CA GLU A 396 -4.86 -5.64 4.17
C GLU A 396 -3.44 -6.07 3.81
N THR A 397 -3.23 -7.34 3.48
CA THR A 397 -1.94 -7.88 3.01
C THR A 397 -1.86 -8.05 1.49
N ASP A 398 -2.92 -7.73 0.76
CA ASP A 398 -3.02 -7.95 -0.68
C ASP A 398 -2.36 -6.82 -1.49
N LEU A 399 -1.90 -7.14 -2.71
CA LEU A 399 -1.33 -6.17 -3.64
C LEU A 399 -2.40 -5.26 -4.30
N THR A 400 -3.68 -5.60 -4.17
CA THR A 400 -4.84 -4.79 -4.61
C THR A 400 -5.27 -3.75 -3.58
N THR A 401 -4.42 -3.42 -2.62
CA THR A 401 -4.68 -2.25 -1.77
C THR A 401 -4.52 -1.00 -2.65
N SER A 402 -5.45 -0.06 -2.51
CA SER A 402 -5.47 1.14 -3.33
C SER A 402 -5.85 2.37 -2.53
N ASN A 403 -5.14 3.48 -2.72
CA ASN A 403 -5.47 4.75 -2.09
C ASN A 403 -6.55 5.55 -2.83
N ALA A 404 -7.60 5.90 -2.10
CA ALA A 404 -8.67 6.79 -2.53
C ALA A 404 -8.69 8.08 -1.69
N ALA A 405 -9.32 9.12 -2.25
CA ALA A 405 -9.49 10.39 -1.57
C ALA A 405 -10.81 11.07 -1.94
N SER A 406 -11.25 11.96 -1.04
CA SER A 406 -12.34 12.90 -1.26
C SER A 406 -12.00 14.24 -0.63
N ARG A 407 -12.64 15.31 -1.12
CA ARG A 407 -12.41 16.68 -0.71
C ARG A 407 -13.72 17.35 -0.32
N LEU A 408 -13.73 18.04 0.81
CA LEU A 408 -14.82 18.93 1.20
C LEU A 408 -14.39 20.36 0.83
N ARG A 409 -15.03 20.93 -0.19
CA ARG A 409 -14.73 22.29 -0.64
C ARG A 409 -15.15 23.30 0.43
N LEU A 410 -14.37 24.36 0.62
CA LEU A 410 -14.73 25.40 1.58
C LEU A 410 -16.13 25.97 1.27
N GLY A 411 -17.03 25.90 2.25
CA GLY A 411 -18.41 26.37 2.13
C GLY A 411 -19.39 25.36 1.50
N ALA A 412 -18.92 24.20 1.03
CA ALA A 412 -19.80 23.14 0.56
C ALA A 412 -20.46 22.38 1.72
N GLY A 413 -21.69 21.91 1.51
CA GLY A 413 -22.42 21.10 2.49
C GLY A 413 -22.04 19.61 2.48
N GLU A 414 -21.46 19.13 1.38
CA GLU A 414 -21.14 17.73 1.12
C GLU A 414 -19.73 17.57 0.53
N TRP A 415 -19.14 16.40 0.78
CA TRP A 415 -17.87 15.96 0.18
C TRP A 415 -18.03 15.71 -1.33
N ASP A 416 -16.97 15.94 -2.11
CA ASP A 416 -16.92 15.51 -3.51
C ASP A 416 -17.03 13.97 -3.62
N LEU A 417 -17.38 13.48 -4.82
CA LEU A 417 -17.23 12.06 -5.11
C LEU A 417 -15.77 11.62 -4.92
N ALA A 418 -15.59 10.42 -4.35
CA ALA A 418 -14.29 9.82 -4.16
C ALA A 418 -13.64 9.50 -5.51
N SER A 419 -12.31 9.58 -5.56
CA SER A 419 -11.50 9.19 -6.72
C SER A 419 -10.21 8.52 -6.24
N ALA A 420 -9.52 7.79 -7.12
CA ALA A 420 -8.15 7.34 -6.85
C ALA A 420 -7.25 8.54 -6.48
N PHE A 421 -6.25 8.34 -5.63
CA PHE A 421 -5.39 9.44 -5.19
C PHE A 421 -3.91 9.26 -5.56
N TRP A 422 -3.32 8.14 -5.15
CA TRP A 422 -1.95 7.75 -5.48
C TRP A 422 -1.87 6.25 -5.30
N ASP A 423 -2.12 5.53 -6.38
CA ASP A 423 -2.43 4.10 -6.37
C ASP A 423 -1.50 3.37 -7.36
N PRO A 424 -0.26 3.09 -6.96
CA PRO A 424 0.62 2.22 -7.74
C PRO A 424 0.01 0.82 -7.83
N LYS A 425 -0.09 0.31 -9.06
CA LYS A 425 -0.72 -0.98 -9.34
C LYS A 425 0.10 -2.17 -8.85
N ASP A 426 -0.61 -3.15 -8.29
CA ASP A 426 -0.07 -4.37 -7.69
C ASP A 426 1.02 -4.11 -6.65
N VAL A 427 0.86 -3.02 -5.91
CA VAL A 427 1.66 -2.72 -4.73
C VAL A 427 0.72 -2.42 -3.57
N ASN A 428 0.97 -3.04 -2.43
CA ASN A 428 0.24 -2.73 -1.21
C ASN A 428 0.70 -1.36 -0.67
N ASP A 429 0.01 -0.31 -1.11
CA ASP A 429 0.21 1.11 -0.81
C ASP A 429 -0.48 1.52 0.51
N HIS A 430 -0.15 0.77 1.57
CA HIS A 430 -0.81 0.78 2.86
C HIS A 430 -0.78 2.13 3.61
N ALA A 431 -1.80 2.31 4.46
CA ALA A 431 -1.87 3.30 5.52
C ALA A 431 -1.52 4.75 5.14
N PRO A 432 -2.23 5.34 4.15
CA PRO A 432 -1.95 6.70 3.72
C PRO A 432 -2.12 7.70 4.87
N LYS A 433 -1.29 8.74 4.89
CA LYS A 433 -1.45 9.91 5.78
C LYS A 433 -1.36 11.18 4.95
N ILE A 434 -2.25 12.12 5.25
CA ILE A 434 -2.26 13.47 4.65
C ILE A 434 -2.14 14.50 5.76
N TRP A 435 -1.28 15.49 5.58
CA TRP A 435 -1.01 16.48 6.62
C TRP A 435 -0.54 17.82 6.04
N TRP A 436 -1.19 18.90 6.40
CA TRP A 436 -0.72 20.26 6.14
C TRP A 436 0.16 20.76 7.28
N ASP A 437 1.31 21.34 6.94
CA ASP A 437 2.23 21.94 7.91
C ASP A 437 1.70 23.20 8.62
N SER A 438 0.50 23.66 8.27
CA SER A 438 -0.09 24.94 8.69
C SER A 438 0.61 26.19 8.12
N ASP A 439 1.48 26.03 7.12
CA ASP A 439 2.10 27.12 6.37
C ASP A 439 1.78 26.98 4.88
N LYS A 440 2.53 26.12 4.16
CA LYS A 440 2.46 26.02 2.69
C LYS A 440 2.34 24.61 2.15
N THR A 441 2.79 23.61 2.90
CA THR A 441 3.10 22.30 2.34
C THR A 441 2.14 21.24 2.87
N LEU A 442 1.45 20.58 1.96
CA LEU A 442 0.76 19.32 2.19
C LEU A 442 1.76 18.18 2.01
N TYR A 443 1.77 17.23 2.94
CA TYR A 443 2.56 16.02 2.91
C TYR A 443 1.63 14.82 2.76
N HIS A 444 1.97 13.93 1.84
CA HIS A 444 1.33 12.62 1.70
C HIS A 444 2.35 11.53 1.99
N PHE A 445 2.04 10.65 2.93
CA PHE A 445 2.87 9.51 3.32
C PHE A 445 2.16 8.20 3.02
N VAL A 446 2.90 7.19 2.58
CA VAL A 446 2.38 5.85 2.26
C VAL A 446 3.43 4.79 2.63
N GLU A 447 2.97 3.64 3.11
CA GLU A 447 3.81 2.45 3.30
C GLU A 447 3.70 1.54 2.07
N ALA A 448 4.84 1.08 1.56
CA ALA A 448 4.89 -0.01 0.59
C ALA A 448 5.15 -1.33 1.31
N ARG A 449 4.14 -1.87 2.00
CA ARG A 449 4.28 -2.97 2.97
C ARG A 449 5.05 -4.18 2.44
N GLN A 450 4.94 -4.43 1.15
CA GLN A 450 5.57 -5.54 0.45
C GLN A 450 6.89 -5.18 -0.24
N HIS A 451 7.11 -3.91 -0.59
CA HIS A 451 8.32 -3.47 -1.28
C HIS A 451 9.40 -2.94 -0.33
N GLY A 452 9.05 -2.70 0.94
CA GLY A 452 9.98 -2.36 2.03
C GLY A 452 10.30 -0.88 2.15
N ASP A 453 9.62 -0.02 1.39
CA ASP A 453 9.87 1.42 1.36
C ASP A 453 8.67 2.19 1.92
N ASN A 454 8.92 3.14 2.82
CA ASN A 454 7.95 4.20 3.10
C ASN A 454 8.23 5.38 2.18
N LEU A 455 7.19 6.12 1.81
CA LEU A 455 7.30 7.19 0.84
C LEU A 455 6.71 8.49 1.38
N VAL A 456 7.25 9.61 0.91
CA VAL A 456 6.63 10.93 1.07
C VAL A 456 6.62 11.69 -0.25
N ARG A 457 5.54 12.43 -0.48
CA ARG A 457 5.45 13.44 -1.54
C ARG A 457 4.79 14.70 -1.01
N ARG A 458 5.01 15.83 -1.68
CA ARG A 458 4.59 17.16 -1.20
C ARG A 458 3.80 17.92 -2.24
N SER A 459 2.90 18.79 -1.78
CA SER A 459 2.15 19.72 -2.62
C SER A 459 2.12 21.11 -1.98
N THR A 460 2.23 22.15 -2.79
CA THR A 460 2.15 23.57 -2.39
C THR A 460 1.02 24.33 -3.09
N ASP A 461 0.18 23.62 -3.84
CA ASP A 461 -0.93 24.16 -4.64
C ASP A 461 -2.26 23.51 -4.23
N ASN A 462 -2.44 23.35 -2.91
CA ASN A 462 -3.64 22.79 -2.31
C ASN A 462 -3.93 21.34 -2.75
N GLY A 463 -2.91 20.56 -3.12
CA GLY A 463 -3.03 19.15 -3.49
C GLY A 463 -3.41 18.90 -4.94
N VAL A 464 -3.19 19.88 -5.84
CA VAL A 464 -3.43 19.73 -7.29
C VAL A 464 -2.27 19.00 -7.95
N THR A 465 -1.04 19.44 -7.70
CA THR A 465 0.18 18.78 -8.16
C THR A 465 1.02 18.32 -6.97
N TRP A 466 1.79 17.25 -7.20
CA TRP A 466 2.62 16.62 -6.19
C TRP A 466 4.04 16.48 -6.71
N SER A 467 5.03 16.64 -5.82
CA SER A 467 6.40 16.26 -6.12
C SER A 467 6.50 14.77 -6.44
N LYS A 468 7.55 14.35 -7.15
CA LYS A 468 7.94 12.94 -7.19
C LYS A 468 8.14 12.44 -5.75
N SER A 469 7.83 11.17 -5.51
CA SER A 469 7.95 10.55 -4.20
C SER A 469 9.42 10.38 -3.80
N GLU A 470 9.70 10.58 -2.52
CA GLU A 470 10.99 10.31 -1.90
C GLU A 470 10.86 9.11 -0.96
N VAL A 471 11.86 8.21 -1.01
CA VAL A 471 11.92 7.05 -0.12
C VAL A 471 12.37 7.48 1.28
N ILE A 472 11.46 7.34 2.23
CA ILE A 472 11.72 7.36 3.67
C ILE A 472 12.05 5.93 4.08
N ARG A 473 13.32 5.63 4.35
CA ARG A 473 13.77 4.28 4.75
C ARG A 473 13.46 3.98 6.23
N SER A 474 12.26 4.32 6.70
CA SER A 474 11.74 3.89 7.99
C SER A 474 11.07 2.52 7.84
N HIS A 475 11.13 1.69 8.87
CA HIS A 475 10.41 0.41 8.89
C HIS A 475 9.05 0.56 9.59
N GLY A 476 8.03 -0.07 9.00
CA GLY A 476 6.68 -0.19 9.57
C GLY A 476 5.65 0.79 9.00
N GLU A 477 4.44 0.68 9.52
CA GLU A 477 3.25 1.42 9.08
C GLU A 477 3.19 2.82 9.69
N PRO A 478 2.88 3.90 8.92
CA PRO A 478 2.48 5.18 9.46
C PRO A 478 1.24 5.04 10.38
N ALA A 479 1.46 5.06 11.68
CA ALA A 479 0.46 4.71 12.68
C ALA A 479 -0.64 5.76 12.81
N ASN A 480 -0.26 7.04 12.87
CA ASN A 480 -1.18 8.15 13.10
C ASN A 480 -0.66 9.45 12.44
N HIS A 481 -1.39 10.55 12.56
CA HIS A 481 -1.02 11.80 11.90
C HIS A 481 0.30 12.38 12.45
N PRO A 482 1.11 13.06 11.59
CA PRO A 482 2.26 13.82 12.06
C PRO A 482 1.86 14.99 12.96
N ILE A 483 2.75 15.36 13.88
CA ILE A 483 2.65 16.60 14.66
C ILE A 483 3.89 17.46 14.43
N ARG A 484 3.71 18.78 14.55
CA ARG A 484 4.83 19.73 14.65
C ARG A 484 5.07 20.05 16.11
N LEU A 485 6.28 19.77 16.58
CA LEU A 485 6.70 20.07 17.94
C LEU A 485 6.99 21.57 18.08
N LYS A 486 7.02 22.06 19.34
CA LYS A 486 7.29 23.47 19.68
C LYS A 486 8.64 23.98 19.16
N ASP A 487 9.63 23.10 19.00
CA ASP A 487 10.95 23.40 18.45
C ASP A 487 11.01 23.31 16.92
N GLY A 488 9.88 23.06 16.25
CA GLY A 488 9.75 22.99 14.80
C GLY A 488 9.96 21.59 14.19
N VAL A 489 10.40 20.62 14.98
CA VAL A 489 10.58 19.23 14.52
C VAL A 489 9.23 18.62 14.12
N ILE A 490 9.20 17.92 12.98
CA ILE A 490 8.05 17.09 12.60
C ILE A 490 8.28 15.71 13.18
N ALA A 491 7.29 15.17 13.90
CA ALA A 491 7.31 13.81 14.44
C ALA A 491 6.07 13.04 13.97
N MET A 492 6.26 11.81 13.50
CA MET A 492 5.17 10.93 13.08
C MET A 492 5.34 9.55 13.72
N PRO A 493 4.32 8.99 14.39
CA PRO A 493 4.40 7.66 14.96
C PRO A 493 4.33 6.59 13.87
N TYR A 494 5.09 5.52 14.06
CA TYR A 494 5.10 4.35 13.20
C TYR A 494 4.87 3.09 14.04
N ASP A 495 4.30 2.07 13.42
CA ASP A 495 4.26 0.75 14.02
C ASP A 495 5.62 0.06 13.86
N ASN A 496 5.98 -0.80 14.81
CA ASN A 496 7.26 -1.52 14.87
C ASN A 496 8.52 -0.66 15.03
N SER A 497 8.53 0.61 14.62
CA SER A 497 9.47 1.64 15.09
C SER A 497 8.78 2.52 16.14
N SER A 498 9.49 3.42 16.83
CA SER A 498 8.84 4.32 17.78
C SER A 498 8.12 5.47 17.06
N ILE A 499 8.92 6.33 16.44
CA ILE A 499 8.52 7.50 15.67
C ILE A 499 9.59 7.74 14.62
N ILE A 500 9.24 8.45 13.55
CA ILE A 500 10.23 9.11 12.71
C ILE A 500 10.18 10.61 12.96
N ILE A 501 11.31 11.27 12.78
CA ILE A 501 11.41 12.72 12.90
C ILE A 501 12.04 13.35 11.67
N SER A 502 11.69 14.61 11.43
CA SER A 502 12.39 15.49 10.50
C SER A 502 12.69 16.83 11.15
N ARG A 503 13.94 17.28 11.02
CA ARG A 503 14.43 18.56 11.57
C ARG A 503 14.55 19.66 10.52
N ASP A 504 14.34 19.32 9.25
CA ASP A 504 14.60 20.17 8.09
C ASP A 504 13.35 20.34 7.21
N ASN A 505 12.17 20.33 7.85
CA ASN A 505 10.85 20.42 7.21
C ASN A 505 10.62 19.32 6.16
N GLY A 506 10.88 18.08 6.59
CA GLY A 506 10.56 16.88 5.85
C GLY A 506 11.56 16.51 4.77
N LYS A 507 12.69 17.21 4.59
CA LYS A 507 13.69 16.86 3.56
C LYS A 507 14.47 15.60 3.91
N THR A 508 14.76 15.39 5.19
CA THR A 508 15.35 14.16 5.72
C THR A 508 14.53 13.63 6.88
N TRP A 509 14.56 12.31 7.04
CA TRP A 509 13.80 11.58 8.04
C TRP A 509 14.70 10.60 8.80
N GLN A 510 14.49 10.51 10.11
CA GLN A 510 15.27 9.64 10.99
C GLN A 510 14.32 8.84 11.87
N SER A 511 14.45 7.52 11.85
CA SER A 511 13.80 6.65 12.85
C SER A 511 14.39 6.89 14.23
N ARG A 512 13.55 6.80 15.25
CA ARG A 512 13.91 6.88 16.67
C ARG A 512 13.58 5.56 17.36
N GLY A 513 14.37 5.20 18.37
CA GLY A 513 14.27 3.91 19.04
C GLY A 513 14.85 2.77 18.19
N ARG A 514 14.50 1.53 18.53
CA ARG A 514 14.88 0.33 17.79
C ARG A 514 13.72 -0.17 16.93
N ASP A 515 14.06 -0.81 15.82
CA ASP A 515 13.11 -1.58 15.03
C ASP A 515 12.75 -2.86 15.80
N LEU A 516 11.46 -3.03 16.08
CA LEU A 516 10.81 -4.15 16.80
C LEU A 516 10.97 -4.14 18.32
N ARG A 517 9.92 -4.59 19.02
CA ARG A 517 9.89 -4.79 20.49
C ARG A 517 10.62 -6.06 20.95
N GLY A 518 11.60 -6.54 20.18
CA GLY A 518 12.27 -7.80 20.46
C GLY A 518 13.10 -7.72 21.74
N GLY A 519 12.62 -8.34 22.83
CA GLY A 519 13.34 -8.47 24.09
C GLY A 519 12.99 -7.46 25.20
N ASP A 520 12.09 -6.50 24.95
CA ASP A 520 11.68 -5.52 25.95
C ASP A 520 10.62 -6.12 26.94
N ASP A 521 10.72 -5.81 28.25
CA ASP A 521 9.73 -6.22 29.26
C ASP A 521 8.55 -5.23 29.34
N VAL A 522 7.59 -5.38 28.43
CA VAL A 522 6.44 -4.48 28.24
C VAL A 522 5.44 -4.56 29.40
N ARG A 523 5.79 -3.95 30.53
CA ARG A 523 4.96 -3.82 31.74
C ARG A 523 4.87 -2.37 32.20
N PRO A 524 3.76 -1.97 32.86
CA PRO A 524 3.68 -0.67 33.51
C PRO A 524 4.82 -0.46 34.51
N GLY A 525 5.41 0.74 34.50
CA GLY A 525 6.57 1.10 35.32
C GLY A 525 7.92 0.81 34.66
N ASN A 526 7.96 -0.06 33.65
CA ASN A 526 9.17 -0.31 32.87
C ASN A 526 9.32 0.70 31.71
N SER A 527 10.42 0.56 30.98
CA SER A 527 10.68 1.32 29.76
C SER A 527 11.26 0.44 28.65
N GLY A 528 11.19 0.93 27.42
CA GLY A 528 11.79 0.28 26.26
C GLY A 528 11.89 1.21 25.06
N SER A 529 12.21 0.63 23.92
CA SER A 529 12.59 1.39 22.71
C SER A 529 11.42 1.75 21.79
N CYS A 530 10.22 1.29 22.09
CA CYS A 530 9.00 1.55 21.32
C CYS A 530 7.85 1.99 22.22
N ILE A 531 6.82 2.58 21.62
CA ILE A 531 5.53 2.80 22.27
C ILE A 531 4.91 1.43 22.61
N ALA A 532 4.33 1.30 23.82
CA ALA A 532 3.60 0.10 24.20
C ALA A 532 2.28 0.03 23.43
N GLY A 533 2.09 -0.99 22.61
CA GLY A 533 0.96 -1.08 21.66
C GLY A 533 1.21 -0.34 20.34
N ILE A 534 0.46 -0.70 19.30
CA ILE A 534 0.59 -0.16 17.93
C ILE A 534 -0.46 0.93 17.66
N HIS A 535 -0.44 1.54 16.47
CA HIS A 535 -1.36 2.58 16.01
C HIS A 535 -1.48 3.79 16.95
N ALA A 536 -0.43 4.08 17.71
CA ALA A 536 -0.49 5.05 18.78
C ALA A 536 -0.53 6.48 18.22
N PRO A 537 -1.54 7.30 18.53
CA PRO A 537 -1.42 8.74 18.35
C PRO A 537 -0.47 9.33 19.39
N ILE A 538 0.17 10.45 19.05
CA ILE A 538 1.12 11.16 19.91
C ILE A 538 0.72 12.62 20.10
N VAL A 539 1.16 13.21 21.21
CA VAL A 539 1.06 14.65 21.48
C VAL A 539 2.29 15.12 22.23
N GLN A 540 2.68 16.38 22.05
CA GLN A 540 3.69 17.01 22.89
C GLN A 540 3.05 17.62 24.13
N LEU A 541 3.61 17.31 25.30
CA LEU A 541 3.26 17.90 26.59
C LEU A 541 3.92 19.27 26.77
N ASN A 542 3.43 20.03 27.74
CA ASN A 542 3.94 21.37 28.02
C ASN A 542 5.38 21.37 28.52
N ASP A 543 5.79 20.31 29.21
CA ASP A 543 7.17 20.08 29.67
C ASP A 543 8.12 19.55 28.56
N GLY A 544 7.63 19.43 27.32
CA GLY A 544 8.40 19.00 26.15
C GLY A 544 8.38 17.50 25.90
N ARG A 545 7.92 16.67 26.85
CA ARG A 545 7.80 15.22 26.66
C ARG A 545 6.77 14.88 25.58
N LEU A 546 6.93 13.72 24.96
CA LEU A 546 5.91 13.11 24.12
C LEU A 546 5.04 12.18 24.97
N MET A 547 3.73 12.18 24.72
CA MET A 547 2.78 11.24 25.28
C MET A 547 2.07 10.49 24.16
N ALA A 548 1.86 9.18 24.32
CA ALA A 548 1.19 8.32 23.36
C ALA A 548 0.20 7.36 24.03
N TYR A 549 -0.86 6.97 23.31
CA TYR A 549 -1.77 5.90 23.73
C TYR A 549 -1.72 4.75 22.73
N GLY A 550 -1.21 3.59 23.12
CA GLY A 550 -1.10 2.47 22.19
C GLY A 550 -2.32 1.56 22.18
N ARG A 551 -2.55 0.91 21.03
CA ARG A 551 -3.41 -0.25 20.91
C ARG A 551 -2.63 -1.50 21.27
N LEU A 552 -2.90 -2.04 22.45
CA LEU A 552 -2.43 -3.36 22.86
C LEU A 552 -3.67 -4.24 22.99
N SER A 553 -3.98 -5.00 21.94
CA SER A 553 -5.25 -5.69 21.83
C SER A 553 -5.40 -6.76 22.92
N PRO A 554 -6.63 -7.09 23.37
CA PRO A 554 -6.87 -8.04 24.47
C PRO A 554 -6.24 -9.42 24.28
N GLU A 555 -6.00 -9.80 23.03
CA GLU A 555 -5.36 -11.04 22.65
C GLU A 555 -3.86 -11.08 22.96
N ASP A 556 -3.22 -9.92 23.11
CA ASP A 556 -1.81 -9.80 23.44
C ASP A 556 -1.55 -10.25 24.89
N SER A 557 -0.53 -11.09 25.09
CA SER A 557 -0.20 -11.65 26.39
C SER A 557 0.24 -10.61 27.42
N ASN A 558 0.72 -9.45 26.97
CA ASN A 558 1.10 -8.33 27.82
C ASN A 558 -0.11 -7.52 28.28
N GLN A 559 -1.26 -7.62 27.62
CA GLN A 559 -2.40 -6.75 27.91
C GLN A 559 -2.99 -6.95 29.31
N LYS A 560 -2.77 -8.13 29.90
CA LYS A 560 -3.10 -8.39 31.31
C LYS A 560 -2.39 -7.45 32.28
N TYR A 561 -1.14 -7.05 31.97
CA TYR A 561 -0.36 -6.15 32.82
C TYR A 561 -0.94 -4.73 32.82
N PHE A 562 -1.60 -4.34 31.72
CA PHE A 562 -2.30 -3.06 31.58
C PHE A 562 -3.77 -3.13 31.99
N GLN A 563 -4.21 -4.21 32.64
CA GLN A 563 -5.55 -4.35 33.24
C GLN A 563 -6.70 -4.11 32.23
N LEU A 564 -6.52 -4.55 30.98
CA LEU A 564 -7.48 -4.30 29.88
C LEU A 564 -7.75 -2.80 29.64
N LYS A 565 -6.78 -1.95 29.92
CA LYS A 565 -6.79 -0.52 29.57
C LYS A 565 -5.76 -0.25 28.49
N MET A 566 -5.94 0.82 27.72
CA MET A 566 -4.91 1.23 26.76
C MET A 566 -3.61 1.59 27.51
N PRO A 567 -2.43 1.13 27.07
CA PRO A 567 -1.16 1.64 27.57
C PRO A 567 -1.03 3.13 27.29
N VAL A 568 -0.49 3.88 28.26
CA VAL A 568 0.04 5.23 28.03
C VAL A 568 1.56 5.16 28.04
N SER A 569 2.21 5.85 27.10
CA SER A 569 3.67 5.87 26.98
C SER A 569 4.17 7.31 27.01
N TYR A 570 5.29 7.56 27.69
CA TYR A 570 5.95 8.87 27.76
C TYR A 570 7.41 8.78 27.32
N SER A 571 7.85 9.74 26.52
CA SER A 571 9.25 9.87 26.10
C SER A 571 9.78 11.28 26.38
N SER A 572 10.99 11.36 26.93
CA SER A 572 11.70 12.61 27.22
C SER A 572 12.89 12.85 26.28
N ASP A 573 13.18 11.92 25.37
CA ASP A 573 14.37 11.88 24.50
C ASP A 573 13.99 11.79 23.00
N LEU A 574 12.81 12.32 22.68
CA LEU A 574 12.28 12.37 21.32
C LEU A 574 12.15 10.97 20.70
N GLY A 575 11.54 10.07 21.45
CA GLY A 575 11.14 8.73 21.00
C GLY A 575 12.23 7.66 21.03
N GLU A 576 13.41 7.93 21.60
CA GLU A 576 14.44 6.87 21.74
C GLU A 576 14.05 5.86 22.81
N THR A 577 13.47 6.35 23.91
CA THR A 577 12.96 5.52 24.99
C THR A 577 11.57 5.97 25.43
N TRP A 578 10.78 4.99 25.88
CA TRP A 578 9.41 5.18 26.33
C TRP A 578 9.20 4.51 27.69
N GLN A 579 8.71 5.27 28.65
CA GLN A 579 8.20 4.76 29.92
C GLN A 579 6.72 4.41 29.77
N TRP A 580 6.32 3.24 30.26
CA TRP A 580 4.95 2.74 30.08
C TRP A 580 4.14 2.80 31.36
N GLY A 581 2.87 3.13 31.23
CA GLY A 581 1.90 3.21 32.32
C GLY A 581 0.52 2.71 31.91
N ILE A 582 -0.37 2.67 32.89
CA ILE A 582 -1.77 2.28 32.69
C ILE A 582 -2.60 3.55 32.52
N SER A 583 -3.34 3.67 31.42
CA SER A 583 -4.31 4.76 31.27
C SER A 583 -5.60 4.48 32.05
N GLU A 584 -6.53 5.43 32.08
CA GLU A 584 -7.89 5.16 32.57
C GLU A 584 -8.85 4.63 31.50
N PHE A 585 -8.42 4.60 30.24
CA PHE A 585 -9.29 4.32 29.10
C PHE A 585 -9.35 2.83 28.76
N PRO A 586 -10.53 2.32 28.34
CA PRO A 586 -10.70 0.92 27.99
C PRO A 586 -9.81 0.53 26.81
N VAL A 587 -9.37 -0.72 26.78
CA VAL A 587 -8.66 -1.31 25.64
C VAL A 587 -9.52 -1.32 24.38
N VAL A 588 -8.88 -1.13 23.24
CA VAL A 588 -9.47 -1.22 21.91
C VAL A 588 -8.96 -2.45 21.14
N SER A 589 -9.81 -3.03 20.29
CA SER A 589 -9.53 -4.25 19.50
C SER A 589 -8.75 -3.96 18.22
N ASN A 590 -8.38 -5.00 17.49
CA ASN A 590 -7.51 -4.88 16.32
C ASN A 590 -8.07 -4.13 15.10
N THR A 591 -9.38 -3.87 15.10
CA THR A 591 -10.08 -3.11 14.07
C THR A 591 -10.37 -1.66 14.49
N GLN A 592 -9.76 -1.18 15.57
CA GLN A 592 -9.96 0.15 16.12
C GLN A 592 -8.64 0.92 16.20
N LYS A 593 -8.66 2.22 15.94
CA LYS A 593 -7.50 3.11 16.14
C LYS A 593 -7.93 4.41 16.82
N PRO A 594 -7.39 4.75 18.01
CA PRO A 594 -7.69 6.01 18.68
C PRO A 594 -6.90 7.17 18.05
N VAL A 595 -7.31 8.40 18.38
CA VAL A 595 -6.63 9.63 18.00
C VAL A 595 -6.46 10.57 19.18
N LEU A 596 -5.36 11.32 19.18
CA LEU A 596 -4.98 12.28 20.20
C LEU A 596 -4.56 13.57 19.50
N LEU A 597 -4.95 14.73 20.02
CA LEU A 597 -4.59 16.03 19.44
C LEU A 597 -4.46 17.08 20.56
N ARG A 598 -3.45 17.95 20.48
CA ARG A 598 -3.44 19.20 21.25
C ARG A 598 -4.27 20.23 20.50
N LEU A 599 -5.34 20.69 21.12
CA LEU A 599 -6.20 21.73 20.57
C LEU A 599 -5.48 23.09 20.60
N LYS A 600 -5.83 23.98 19.68
CA LYS A 600 -5.33 25.36 19.61
C LYS A 600 -5.64 26.15 20.88
N GLU A 601 -6.71 25.79 21.56
CA GLU A 601 -7.12 26.33 22.86
C GLU A 601 -6.18 25.91 24.01
N GLY A 602 -5.33 24.90 23.80
CA GLY A 602 -4.37 24.38 24.78
C GLY A 602 -4.64 22.94 25.27
N PRO A 603 -5.89 22.54 25.60
CA PRO A 603 -6.21 21.20 26.10
C PRO A 603 -5.87 20.08 25.12
N ILE A 604 -5.73 18.87 25.66
CA ILE A 604 -5.52 17.64 24.88
C ILE A 604 -6.87 16.92 24.73
N ILE A 605 -7.23 16.54 23.51
CA ILE A 605 -8.39 15.69 23.24
C ILE A 605 -7.95 14.28 22.85
N LEU A 606 -8.60 13.27 23.44
CA LEU A 606 -8.56 11.87 23.01
C LEU A 606 -9.94 11.53 22.43
N CYS A 607 -9.98 10.99 21.21
CA CYS A 607 -11.16 10.29 20.71
C CYS A 607 -10.87 8.79 20.61
N SER A 608 -11.77 7.98 21.14
CA SER A 608 -11.62 6.52 21.19
C SER A 608 -12.99 5.85 21.32
N PHE A 609 -12.99 4.55 21.62
CA PHE A 609 -14.18 3.71 21.69
C PHE A 609 -14.41 3.20 23.11
N THR A 610 -15.68 3.15 23.54
CA THR A 610 -16.04 2.70 24.89
C THR A 610 -15.78 1.22 25.11
N ASP A 611 -15.86 0.41 24.05
CA ASP A 611 -15.68 -1.03 24.07
C ASP A 611 -14.99 -1.51 22.79
N GLN A 612 -14.60 -2.78 22.78
CA GLN A 612 -13.98 -3.44 21.64
C GLN A 612 -15.01 -3.69 20.54
N ALA A 613 -14.60 -3.57 19.28
CA ALA A 613 -15.50 -3.67 18.13
C ALA A 613 -16.26 -5.01 18.05
N ARG A 614 -15.59 -6.10 18.45
CA ARG A 614 -16.14 -7.46 18.40
C ARG A 614 -16.93 -7.87 19.65
N THR A 615 -16.97 -7.03 20.68
CA THR A 615 -17.81 -7.32 21.85
C THR A 615 -19.28 -7.31 21.42
N PRO A 616 -20.02 -8.42 21.64
CA PRO A 616 -21.44 -8.49 21.35
C PRO A 616 -22.19 -7.32 21.99
N PHE A 617 -23.18 -6.75 21.30
CA PHE A 617 -23.87 -5.55 21.77
C PHE A 617 -24.39 -5.66 23.21
N LYS A 618 -24.90 -6.83 23.60
CA LYS A 618 -25.44 -7.10 24.95
C LYS A 618 -24.36 -7.21 26.05
N GLU A 619 -23.10 -7.40 25.67
CA GLU A 619 -21.95 -7.55 26.59
C GLU A 619 -21.14 -6.25 26.71
N ARG A 620 -21.49 -5.22 25.94
CA ARG A 620 -20.83 -3.91 25.99
C ARG A 620 -21.12 -3.24 27.32
N LYS A 621 -20.06 -2.79 27.98
CA LYS A 621 -20.10 -2.10 29.27
C LYS A 621 -20.31 -0.59 29.09
N GLY A 622 -19.82 -0.03 27.99
CA GLY A 622 -19.88 1.40 27.74
C GLY A 622 -19.00 2.20 28.71
N LEU A 623 -19.15 3.52 28.64
CA LEU A 623 -18.57 4.46 29.61
C LEU A 623 -19.68 5.31 30.23
N VAL A 624 -19.42 5.80 31.45
CA VAL A 624 -20.32 6.70 32.16
C VAL A 624 -20.07 8.14 31.70
N PHE A 625 -21.13 8.84 31.34
CA PHE A 625 -21.13 10.22 30.87
C PHE A 625 -22.08 11.07 31.72
N LYS A 626 -21.74 12.36 31.87
CA LYS A 626 -22.59 13.34 32.57
C LYS A 626 -23.82 13.70 31.74
N SER A 627 -24.95 13.95 32.40
CA SER A 627 -26.18 14.51 31.83
C SER A 627 -26.82 15.50 32.81
N LYS A 628 -27.79 16.31 32.34
CA LYS A 628 -28.41 17.35 33.18
C LYS A 628 -29.04 16.81 34.47
N ASN A 629 -29.52 15.57 34.48
CA ASN A 629 -30.19 14.96 35.62
C ASN A 629 -29.41 13.78 36.23
N GLY A 630 -28.08 13.73 36.09
CA GLY A 630 -27.23 12.68 36.65
C GLY A 630 -26.28 12.09 35.60
N GLU A 631 -26.09 10.78 35.61
CA GLU A 631 -25.18 10.09 34.69
C GLU A 631 -25.92 9.11 33.80
N TYR A 632 -25.34 8.79 32.63
CA TYR A 632 -25.82 7.74 31.75
C TYR A 632 -24.66 6.92 31.19
N THR A 633 -24.91 5.65 30.90
CA THR A 633 -23.95 4.79 30.20
C THR A 633 -24.17 4.90 28.70
N GLY A 634 -23.12 5.29 27.97
CA GLY A 634 -23.12 5.35 26.49
C GLY A 634 -22.15 4.33 25.89
N THR A 635 -22.40 3.91 24.65
CA THR A 635 -21.56 2.95 23.91
C THR A 635 -21.12 3.49 22.55
N GLY A 636 -19.90 3.18 22.11
CA GLY A 636 -19.36 3.56 20.80
C GLY A 636 -18.25 4.62 20.87
N LEU A 637 -18.26 5.57 19.95
CA LEU A 637 -17.29 6.65 19.79
C LEU A 637 -17.48 7.76 20.84
N TYR A 638 -16.40 8.17 21.51
CA TYR A 638 -16.40 9.26 22.48
C TYR A 638 -15.20 10.20 22.33
N ALA A 639 -15.34 11.42 22.85
CA ALA A 639 -14.27 12.36 23.12
C ALA A 639 -14.04 12.49 24.63
N ALA A 640 -12.78 12.63 25.04
CA ALA A 640 -12.37 13.02 26.37
C ALA A 640 -11.37 14.18 26.27
N VAL A 641 -11.45 15.16 27.17
CA VAL A 641 -10.55 16.32 27.18
C VAL A 641 -9.79 16.41 28.50
N SER A 642 -8.47 16.62 28.40
CA SER A 642 -7.58 16.87 29.53
C SER A 642 -7.05 18.30 29.48
N TYR A 643 -7.10 18.97 30.63
CA TYR A 643 -6.61 20.34 30.85
C TYR A 643 -5.29 20.37 31.63
N ASP A 644 -4.82 19.21 32.10
CA ASP A 644 -3.69 19.06 33.02
C ASP A 644 -2.65 18.07 32.50
N GLU A 645 -2.43 18.09 31.17
CA GLU A 645 -1.38 17.33 30.49
C GLU A 645 -1.56 15.80 30.58
N GLY A 646 -2.82 15.35 30.48
CA GLY A 646 -3.19 13.93 30.43
C GLY A 646 -3.41 13.26 31.78
N LYS A 647 -3.31 14.01 32.90
CA LYS A 647 -3.47 13.46 34.26
C LYS A 647 -4.93 13.18 34.60
N THR A 648 -5.85 14.07 34.22
CA THR A 648 -7.29 13.90 34.40
C THR A 648 -8.06 14.27 33.14
N TRP A 649 -9.26 13.69 33.02
CA TRP A 649 -10.14 13.82 31.85
C TRP A 649 -11.58 14.16 32.27
N PRO A 650 -11.83 15.38 32.79
CA PRO A 650 -13.09 15.75 33.46
C PRO A 650 -14.28 15.92 32.51
N ASP A 651 -14.01 16.23 31.24
CA ASP A 651 -15.03 16.40 30.20
C ASP A 651 -14.99 15.20 29.25
N ARG A 652 -16.10 14.46 29.21
CA ARG A 652 -16.29 13.31 28.33
C ARG A 652 -17.65 13.37 27.68
N LYS A 653 -17.70 13.07 26.39
CA LYS A 653 -18.95 13.11 25.64
C LYS A 653 -18.99 12.02 24.58
N LEU A 654 -20.14 11.37 24.46
CA LEU A 654 -20.42 10.46 23.34
C LEU A 654 -20.54 11.28 22.05
N ILE A 655 -19.83 10.90 20.99
CA ILE A 655 -19.85 11.61 19.70
C ILE A 655 -21.04 11.10 18.90
N ALA A 656 -22.23 11.62 19.23
CA ALA A 656 -23.50 11.18 18.68
C ALA A 656 -24.45 12.37 18.46
N PRO A 657 -25.41 12.26 17.52
CA PRO A 657 -26.58 13.13 17.50
C PRO A 657 -27.30 13.13 18.86
N GLU A 658 -27.97 14.24 19.18
CA GLU A 658 -28.64 14.40 20.47
C GLU A 658 -29.66 13.28 20.75
N GLY A 659 -29.68 12.79 21.99
CA GLY A 659 -30.59 11.72 22.44
C GLY A 659 -30.14 10.30 22.10
N LYS A 660 -29.04 10.09 21.37
CA LYS A 660 -28.47 8.76 21.11
C LYS A 660 -27.56 8.30 22.25
N THR A 661 -27.68 7.03 22.63
CA THR A 661 -26.84 6.36 23.64
C THR A 661 -25.85 5.36 23.04
N ASN A 662 -25.90 5.17 21.72
CA ASN A 662 -25.01 4.28 20.98
C ASN A 662 -24.55 4.90 19.64
N THR A 663 -23.32 4.57 19.23
CA THR A 663 -22.71 5.01 17.96
C THR A 663 -21.84 3.91 17.36
N ASP A 664 -21.17 4.20 16.23
CA ASP A 664 -20.22 3.25 15.66
C ASP A 664 -19.11 2.93 16.66
N ILE A 665 -18.76 1.65 16.73
CA ILE A 665 -17.75 1.13 17.64
C ILE A 665 -16.57 0.55 16.87
N ASN A 666 -16.54 0.68 15.55
CA ASN A 666 -15.52 0.06 14.74
C ASN A 666 -14.87 1.07 13.79
N GLY A 667 -13.62 0.77 13.43
CA GLY A 667 -12.88 1.54 12.44
C GLY A 667 -11.78 2.41 13.02
N TYR A 668 -11.04 3.02 12.11
CA TYR A 668 -9.86 3.81 12.43
C TYR A 668 -10.25 5.28 12.45
N LEU A 669 -9.80 6.00 13.47
CA LEU A 669 -10.07 7.43 13.60
C LEU A 669 -8.95 8.26 12.98
N ALA A 670 -9.30 9.41 12.42
CA ALA A 670 -8.37 10.50 12.09
C ALA A 670 -8.96 11.85 12.49
N ILE A 671 -8.10 12.77 12.91
CA ILE A 671 -8.51 14.05 13.48
C ILE A 671 -7.64 15.19 12.95
N THR A 672 -8.24 16.35 12.75
CA THR A 672 -7.55 17.64 12.58
C THR A 672 -8.37 18.76 13.20
N GLN A 673 -7.77 19.93 13.43
CA GLN A 673 -8.49 21.12 13.88
C GLN A 673 -8.30 22.26 12.88
N THR A 674 -9.40 22.69 12.28
CA THR A 674 -9.41 23.74 11.25
C THR A 674 -9.11 25.12 11.84
N ARG A 675 -8.70 26.07 11.01
CA ARG A 675 -8.43 27.47 11.39
C ARG A 675 -9.63 28.18 12.01
N ASP A 676 -10.86 27.73 11.71
CA ASP A 676 -12.08 28.24 12.36
C ASP A 676 -12.27 27.72 13.82
N GLY A 677 -11.38 26.85 14.32
CA GLY A 677 -11.44 26.28 15.66
C GLY A 677 -12.25 24.98 15.78
N ARG A 678 -12.90 24.53 14.69
CA ARG A 678 -13.65 23.27 14.70
C ARG A 678 -12.71 22.06 14.61
N ILE A 679 -13.09 21.01 15.32
CA ILE A 679 -12.47 19.69 15.32
C ILE A 679 -13.16 18.86 14.25
N GLN A 680 -12.38 18.38 13.29
CA GLN A 680 -12.81 17.48 12.23
C GLN A 680 -12.37 16.07 12.59
N LEU A 681 -13.32 15.17 12.83
CA LEU A 681 -13.05 13.77 13.18
C LEU A 681 -13.69 12.87 12.12
N ILE A 682 -12.90 12.01 11.50
CA ILE A 682 -13.41 10.97 10.60
C ILE A 682 -13.18 9.57 11.19
N THR A 683 -14.14 8.68 10.94
CA THR A 683 -14.00 7.23 11.09
C THR A 683 -13.63 6.62 9.74
N SER A 684 -13.70 5.29 9.59
CA SER A 684 -13.56 4.63 8.29
C SER A 684 -14.65 5.00 7.26
N LYS A 685 -15.70 5.72 7.64
CA LYS A 685 -16.82 6.07 6.73
C LYS A 685 -17.50 7.42 7.01
N ASP A 686 -17.54 7.84 8.27
CA ASP A 686 -18.32 8.99 8.74
C ASP A 686 -17.42 10.15 9.13
N HIS A 687 -17.88 11.37 8.88
CA HIS A 687 -17.29 12.64 9.28
C HIS A 687 -18.16 13.33 10.34
N TYR A 688 -17.53 13.73 11.43
CA TYR A 688 -18.11 14.50 12.54
C TYR A 688 -17.35 15.81 12.72
N VAL A 689 -18.10 16.88 12.95
CA VAL A 689 -17.55 18.22 13.19
C VAL A 689 -18.07 18.72 14.52
N PHE A 690 -17.19 19.14 15.41
CA PHE A 690 -17.58 19.70 16.71
C PHE A 690 -16.53 20.67 17.24
N ASN A 691 -16.80 21.36 18.35
CA ASN A 691 -15.80 22.20 19.01
C ASN A 691 -15.68 21.86 20.50
N LEU A 692 -14.67 22.44 21.15
CA LEU A 692 -14.39 22.22 22.58
C LEU A 692 -15.60 22.57 23.46
N ASP A 693 -16.30 23.66 23.15
CA ASP A 693 -17.46 24.10 23.93
C ASP A 693 -18.62 23.11 23.85
N TRP A 694 -18.82 22.44 22.72
CA TRP A 694 -19.80 21.35 22.63
C TRP A 694 -19.44 20.15 23.51
N ILE A 695 -18.16 19.82 23.65
CA ILE A 695 -17.74 18.71 24.53
C ILE A 695 -18.02 19.03 26.00
N LYS A 696 -17.80 20.29 26.40
CA LYS A 696 -18.09 20.79 27.76
C LYS A 696 -19.58 20.81 28.10
N LEU A 697 -20.46 20.92 27.09
CA LEU A 697 -21.91 20.93 27.34
C LEU A 697 -22.39 19.60 27.90
N VAL A 698 -23.02 19.67 29.07
CA VAL A 698 -23.76 18.55 29.67
C VAL A 698 -25.08 18.36 28.93
N PRO A 699 -25.28 17.25 28.19
CA PRO A 699 -26.49 17.02 27.41
C PRO A 699 -27.71 16.74 28.32
N PRO A 700 -28.95 16.88 27.82
CA PRO A 700 -30.11 16.30 28.47
C PRO A 700 -29.91 14.80 28.69
N THR A 701 -30.54 14.25 29.72
CA THR A 701 -30.52 12.80 29.94
C THR A 701 -31.18 12.09 28.76
N PRO A 702 -30.50 11.18 28.05
CA PRO A 702 -31.07 10.47 26.92
C PRO A 702 -32.32 9.69 27.34
N LYS A 703 -33.34 9.66 26.47
CA LYS A 703 -34.52 8.81 26.68
C LYS A 703 -34.10 7.35 26.48
N LYS A 704 -34.44 6.48 27.45
CA LYS A 704 -34.12 5.05 27.42
C LYS A 704 -34.81 4.34 26.27
#